data_AF-A0A535BW43-F1
#
_entry.id   AF-A0A535BW43-F1
#
_cell.length_a   1.000
_cell.length_b   1.000
_cell.length_c   1.000
_cell.angle_alpha   90.00
_cell.angle_beta   90.00
_cell.angle_gamma   90.00
#
_symmetry.space_group_name_H-M   'P 1'
#
loop_
_entity.id
_entity.type
_entity.pdbx_description
1 polymer ?
#
loop_
_entity_poly.entity_id
_entity_poly.type
_entity_poly.pdbx_seq_one_letter_code
_entity_poly.pdbx_strand_id
1 'polypeptide(L)'
;MGGGRRQRRRRGHGAHRGTRTRAGHRGRAVEAGAAGGAGDGRQASAGRVLRRSAQARPRRPPRHEPAALQGAGNSRCLRRHAPPVPHHDGLPRAPSRRAGFGGDAPLSARQDRRSVQYHPLGFRIESRHRSVTGPYVIGCDIGSQGTNTALYSADGRLVASKYQAYDVLFPHPGWAEQDPREWISALNSTVRRVLEQVTEGASAVKAISFGSQLDGMVVCDANGRPLRNAMIWMDRRAEAQATSMAQRVTREDFYHQVGTNLDSSHAVFKALWVKDEEPDVFARAARLMPPGSFVVQEATGLSMVDYSNASSLALLDPRTRKWSDAILDAAGLDAGMFPELAPGTLGVGSVTEAFAAATGLSRETCVVVGCGDEMAATLGAGVFSPGEVCDVVGTAEPVCAVSATPREDGTMLVECHPHGDPESWLLENPGFVSGGNLRWWRDQFCPVEREAESRGEGDAYDLLSGPAASVAAGAEGALFLPCMQGAMAPEWNGAARGVFYGLTLAHTKAHLTRALLEGSAFALRDILEAMKKAGLEVRRLTIVGGGAKGALWRQIKADVTGLPVRVPQNVETTATGAAILAAVGCGLLPNVASAAGAFVEYRTEEHLPDPERHDIYDVAYRRYRDVYFALKPVFERA
;
A
#
# COMPACT_ATOMS: atom_id res chain seq x y z
N MET A 1 38.74 -32.63 57.04
CA MET A 1 38.91 -31.65 55.93
C MET A 1 38.08 -32.12 54.74
N GLY A 2 37.48 -31.19 53.98
CA GLY A 2 36.23 -31.42 53.22
C GLY A 2 36.28 -32.44 52.07
N GLY A 3 35.36 -33.42 52.12
CA GLY A 3 34.72 -34.00 50.93
C GLY A 3 33.43 -33.23 50.60
N GLY A 4 32.61 -33.60 49.60
CA GLY A 4 32.69 -34.75 48.68
C GLY A 4 31.50 -34.75 47.70
N ARG A 5 31.52 -35.64 46.70
CA ARG A 5 30.45 -35.77 45.68
C ARG A 5 29.26 -36.64 46.16
N ARG A 6 28.07 -36.38 45.59
CA ARG A 6 26.85 -37.24 45.46
C ARG A 6 25.91 -37.45 46.68
N GLN A 7 24.63 -37.11 46.45
CA GLN A 7 23.44 -37.93 46.77
C GLN A 7 22.64 -38.09 45.44
N ARG A 8 22.09 -39.21 44.97
CA ARG A 8 21.35 -40.40 45.49
C ARG A 8 19.81 -40.29 45.55
N ARG A 9 19.18 -40.63 44.42
CA ARG A 9 18.01 -41.54 44.22
C ARG A 9 16.84 -41.56 45.23
N ARG A 10 15.61 -41.32 44.70
CA ARG A 10 14.41 -42.20 44.83
C ARG A 10 13.72 -42.22 43.45
N ARG A 11 13.61 -43.35 42.74
CA ARG A 11 12.64 -44.48 42.83
C ARG A 11 11.21 -44.10 42.40
N GLY A 12 10.76 -44.72 41.30
CA GLY A 12 9.41 -44.58 40.74
C GLY A 12 9.24 -45.31 39.38
N HIS A 13 9.46 -46.63 39.33
CA HIS A 13 9.04 -47.47 38.20
C HIS A 13 7.57 -47.88 38.37
N GLY A 14 6.82 -48.02 37.27
CA GLY A 14 5.42 -48.45 37.35
C GLY A 14 4.66 -48.56 36.02
N ALA A 15 5.25 -49.18 35.00
CA ALA A 15 4.47 -49.61 33.83
C ALA A 15 3.79 -50.96 34.13
N HIS A 16 2.55 -51.18 33.68
CA HIS A 16 2.19 -52.41 32.95
C HIS A 16 0.73 -52.50 32.43
N ARG A 17 0.64 -52.97 31.18
CA ARG A 17 -0.25 -54.02 30.61
C ARG A 17 -1.77 -53.97 30.85
N GLY A 18 -2.51 -54.31 29.79
CA GLY A 18 -3.76 -55.08 29.99
C GLY A 18 -4.68 -55.28 28.78
N THR A 19 -4.26 -56.08 27.79
CA THR A 19 -5.12 -57.02 27.02
C THR A 19 -6.57 -56.62 26.64
N ARG A 20 -6.87 -56.45 25.35
CA ARG A 20 -7.48 -57.49 24.46
C ARG A 20 -8.76 -58.15 25.01
N THR A 21 -9.88 -57.93 24.32
CA THR A 21 -10.74 -59.02 23.78
C THR A 21 -11.59 -58.55 22.59
N ARG A 22 -12.23 -59.49 21.89
CA ARG A 22 -12.80 -59.40 20.54
C ARG A 22 -14.31 -59.71 20.55
N ALA A 23 -14.99 -59.32 19.46
CA ALA A 23 -16.34 -59.74 19.03
C ALA A 23 -17.52 -59.28 19.92
N GLY A 24 -18.71 -58.98 19.39
CA GLY A 24 -19.18 -58.94 18.00
C GLY A 24 -20.46 -59.75 17.79
N HIS A 25 -21.52 -59.15 17.24
CA HIS A 25 -22.67 -59.89 16.69
C HIS A 25 -23.45 -59.08 15.63
N ARG A 26 -24.15 -59.81 14.75
CA ARG A 26 -25.01 -59.34 13.64
C ARG A 26 -26.50 -59.52 13.96
N GLY A 27 -27.36 -58.70 13.33
CA GLY A 27 -28.80 -58.90 13.09
C GLY A 27 -29.42 -57.55 12.69
N ARG A 28 -29.95 -57.30 11.46
CA ARG A 28 -31.17 -57.83 10.80
C ARG A 28 -32.43 -57.75 11.71
N ALA A 29 -33.62 -57.33 11.25
CA ALA A 29 -34.10 -56.59 10.06
C ALA A 29 -35.64 -56.35 10.23
N VAL A 30 -36.33 -55.77 9.22
CA VAL A 30 -37.79 -55.91 8.88
C VAL A 30 -38.79 -54.85 9.44
N GLU A 31 -39.37 -54.08 8.48
CA GLU A 31 -40.77 -53.58 8.29
C GLU A 31 -41.55 -52.84 9.43
N ALA A 32 -42.55 -51.96 9.19
CA ALA A 32 -43.06 -51.17 8.04
C ALA A 32 -43.94 -49.99 8.56
N GLY A 33 -44.14 -48.87 7.84
CA GLY A 33 -45.31 -48.60 6.95
C GLY A 33 -46.25 -47.52 7.55
N ALA A 34 -47.22 -46.88 6.87
CA ALA A 34 -47.53 -46.71 5.44
C ALA A 34 -48.54 -45.52 5.24
N ALA A 35 -48.89 -45.21 3.97
CA ALA A 35 -49.88 -44.21 3.47
C ALA A 35 -49.47 -42.71 3.52
N GLY A 36 -49.69 -41.88 2.49
CA GLY A 36 -50.21 -42.06 1.11
C GLY A 36 -50.64 -40.69 0.52
N GLY A 37 -50.72 -40.42 -0.79
CA GLY A 37 -50.36 -41.18 -1.99
C GLY A 37 -50.78 -40.42 -3.28
N ALA A 38 -50.42 -40.98 -4.47
CA ALA A 38 -50.89 -40.67 -5.84
C ALA A 38 -50.67 -39.24 -6.44
N GLY A 39 -50.38 -39.10 -7.75
CA GLY A 39 -50.15 -40.14 -8.77
C GLY A 39 -49.85 -39.60 -10.18
N ASP A 40 -49.41 -40.52 -11.05
CA ASP A 40 -49.33 -40.52 -12.53
C ASP A 40 -48.78 -39.31 -13.34
N GLY A 41 -48.03 -39.49 -14.43
CA GLY A 41 -47.44 -40.73 -14.97
C GLY A 41 -47.15 -40.68 -16.50
N ARG A 42 -46.09 -41.40 -16.94
CA ARG A 42 -45.80 -41.83 -18.35
C ARG A 42 -45.57 -40.69 -19.39
N GLN A 43 -44.92 -40.88 -20.54
CA GLN A 43 -43.98 -41.91 -21.06
C GLN A 43 -43.07 -41.27 -22.14
N ALA A 44 -42.02 -41.98 -22.57
CA ALA A 44 -41.02 -41.50 -23.54
C ALA A 44 -41.52 -41.44 -24.99
N SER A 45 -40.85 -40.64 -25.85
CA SER A 45 -40.03 -41.15 -26.98
C SER A 45 -39.50 -40.03 -27.88
N ALA A 46 -38.49 -40.35 -28.70
CA ALA A 46 -37.74 -39.39 -29.53
C ALA A 46 -38.25 -39.32 -30.98
N GLY A 47 -38.03 -38.18 -31.65
CA GLY A 47 -38.28 -38.01 -33.08
C GLY A 47 -37.51 -36.84 -33.70
N ARG A 48 -36.48 -37.14 -34.51
CA ARG A 48 -35.95 -36.20 -35.52
C ARG A 48 -36.88 -36.19 -36.73
N VAL A 49 -36.99 -35.06 -37.46
CA VAL A 49 -36.73 -34.96 -38.92
C VAL A 49 -37.03 -33.56 -39.53
N LEU A 50 -36.03 -33.02 -40.23
CA LEU A 50 -35.98 -32.08 -41.38
C LEU A 50 -36.77 -30.74 -41.46
N ARG A 51 -35.96 -29.67 -41.57
CA ARG A 51 -35.95 -28.59 -42.60
C ARG A 51 -37.28 -28.05 -43.17
N ARG A 52 -37.47 -26.72 -43.03
CA ARG A 52 -37.32 -25.77 -44.16
C ARG A 52 -37.13 -24.31 -43.70
N SER A 53 -36.61 -23.49 -44.61
CA SER A 53 -36.13 -22.12 -44.41
C SER A 53 -37.10 -21.05 -44.94
N ALA A 54 -37.06 -19.85 -44.36
CA ALA A 54 -37.52 -18.60 -44.97
C ALA A 54 -36.66 -17.42 -44.49
N GLN A 55 -36.50 -16.40 -45.35
CA GLN A 55 -35.57 -15.29 -45.18
C GLN A 55 -36.20 -14.08 -44.48
N ALA A 56 -35.44 -13.34 -43.68
CA ALA A 56 -35.66 -11.92 -43.43
C ALA A 56 -34.33 -11.22 -43.08
N ARG A 57 -34.07 -10.04 -43.69
CA ARG A 57 -32.87 -9.23 -43.43
C ARG A 57 -33.03 -8.38 -42.16
N PRO A 58 -31.94 -8.06 -41.43
CA PRO A 58 -32.01 -7.19 -40.25
C PRO A 58 -32.24 -5.72 -40.63
N ARG A 59 -33.07 -5.01 -39.85
CA ARG A 59 -33.20 -3.55 -39.92
C ARG A 59 -32.10 -2.88 -39.09
N ARG A 60 -31.45 -1.85 -39.64
CA ARG A 60 -30.53 -0.97 -38.89
C ARG A 60 -31.30 -0.03 -37.94
N PRO A 61 -30.73 0.36 -36.79
CA PRO A 61 -31.24 1.46 -35.97
C PRO A 61 -30.92 2.83 -36.62
N PRO A 62 -31.68 3.90 -36.31
CA PRO A 62 -31.45 5.23 -36.86
C PRO A 62 -30.26 5.94 -36.18
N ARG A 63 -29.59 6.81 -36.95
CA ARG A 63 -28.62 7.78 -36.44
C ARG A 63 -29.34 9.08 -36.07
N HIS A 64 -28.95 9.71 -34.97
CA HIS A 64 -29.33 11.09 -34.66
C HIS A 64 -28.22 12.06 -35.09
N GLU A 65 -28.57 13.06 -35.89
CA GLU A 65 -27.79 14.29 -36.06
C GLU A 65 -28.49 15.44 -35.31
N PRO A 66 -27.75 16.44 -34.81
CA PRO A 66 -28.32 17.54 -34.02
C PRO A 66 -28.91 18.64 -34.92
N ALA A 67 -30.09 19.15 -34.55
CA ALA A 67 -30.71 20.27 -35.23
C ALA A 67 -30.17 21.63 -34.74
N ALA A 68 -29.83 22.51 -35.67
CA ALA A 68 -29.50 23.90 -35.39
C ALA A 68 -30.77 24.79 -35.36
N LEU A 69 -30.79 25.79 -34.48
CA LEU A 69 -31.71 26.94 -34.59
C LEU A 69 -30.94 28.24 -34.30
N GLN A 70 -30.96 29.15 -35.27
CA GLN A 70 -30.52 30.54 -35.11
C GLN A 70 -31.71 31.42 -34.69
N GLY A 71 -31.44 32.42 -33.86
CA GLY A 71 -32.40 33.48 -33.51
C GLY A 71 -31.68 34.61 -32.78
N ALA A 72 -31.36 35.69 -33.50
CA ALA A 72 -30.53 36.78 -32.99
C ALA A 72 -31.32 37.85 -32.23
N GLY A 73 -30.68 38.50 -31.25
CA GLY A 73 -31.24 39.63 -30.51
C GLY A 73 -30.17 40.42 -29.75
N ASN A 74 -29.62 41.47 -30.37
CA ASN A 74 -28.64 42.37 -29.76
C ASN A 74 -29.21 43.14 -28.55
N SER A 75 -28.43 43.31 -27.47
CA SER A 75 -28.13 44.66 -26.92
C SER A 75 -27.15 44.68 -25.74
N ARG A 76 -26.00 45.33 -25.99
CA ARG A 76 -25.25 46.27 -25.13
C ARG A 76 -24.79 45.86 -23.71
N CYS A 77 -23.47 46.04 -23.54
CA CYS A 77 -22.77 46.28 -22.28
C CYS A 77 -23.53 47.16 -21.27
N LEU A 78 -23.40 46.83 -19.98
CA LEU A 78 -23.24 47.82 -18.92
C LEU A 78 -22.50 47.18 -17.72
N ARG A 79 -21.39 47.81 -17.30
CA ARG A 79 -20.72 47.50 -16.04
C ARG A 79 -21.66 47.84 -14.88
N ARG A 80 -21.69 47.06 -13.80
CA ARG A 80 -22.29 47.48 -12.52
C ARG A 80 -21.22 47.63 -11.44
N HIS A 81 -21.33 48.73 -10.72
CA HIS A 81 -20.39 49.17 -9.69
C HIS A 81 -20.61 48.44 -8.37
N ALA A 82 -19.55 48.34 -7.56
CA ALA A 82 -19.66 48.12 -6.13
C ALA A 82 -20.16 49.40 -5.42
N PRO A 83 -20.89 49.30 -4.29
CA PRO A 83 -21.33 50.45 -3.50
C PRO A 83 -20.19 51.07 -2.68
N PRO A 84 -20.27 52.37 -2.32
CA PRO A 84 -19.22 53.08 -1.59
C PRO A 84 -19.30 52.89 -0.07
N VAL A 85 -18.15 53.02 0.60
CA VAL A 85 -18.03 53.16 2.07
C VAL A 85 -17.70 54.63 2.40
N PRO A 86 -18.28 55.24 3.46
CA PRO A 86 -18.05 56.66 3.76
C PRO A 86 -16.64 56.98 4.28
N HIS A 87 -16.14 58.16 3.94
CA HIS A 87 -14.95 58.77 4.54
C HIS A 87 -15.27 59.45 5.88
N HIS A 88 -14.27 59.49 6.78
CA HIS A 88 -14.18 60.47 7.86
C HIS A 88 -12.84 61.22 7.76
N ASP A 89 -12.89 62.55 7.80
CA ASP A 89 -11.73 63.45 7.85
C ASP A 89 -11.20 63.62 9.30
N GLY A 90 -9.92 63.95 9.48
CA GLY A 90 -9.37 64.29 10.81
C GLY A 90 -7.84 64.27 10.99
N LEU A 91 -7.13 65.17 10.30
CA LEU A 91 -5.68 65.49 10.38
C LEU A 91 -5.18 65.86 11.82
N PRO A 92 -3.83 65.95 12.12
CA PRO A 92 -2.74 66.40 11.22
C PRO A 92 -1.33 65.75 11.30
N ARG A 93 -0.49 66.13 10.31
CA ARG A 93 0.99 65.95 10.21
C ARG A 93 1.73 67.02 11.07
N ALA A 94 3.06 67.15 11.22
CA ALA A 94 4.30 66.77 10.49
C ALA A 94 5.53 66.95 11.49
N PRO A 95 6.86 66.98 11.13
CA PRO A 95 7.52 67.02 9.81
C PRO A 95 8.82 66.19 9.57
N SER A 96 9.22 66.23 8.29
CA SER A 96 10.32 65.64 7.50
C SER A 96 11.82 65.86 7.87
N ARG A 97 12.69 65.03 7.26
CA ARG A 97 13.88 65.35 6.39
C ARG A 97 14.26 64.08 5.56
N ARG A 98 14.22 64.05 4.20
CA ARG A 98 15.27 64.36 3.16
C ARG A 98 16.63 63.67 3.40
N ALA A 99 17.35 63.06 2.44
CA ALA A 99 17.30 62.95 0.95
C ALA A 99 17.95 61.60 0.48
N GLY A 100 18.10 61.17 -0.79
CA GLY A 100 17.70 61.62 -2.15
C GLY A 100 18.50 60.89 -3.27
N PHE A 101 17.96 60.82 -4.51
CA PHE A 101 18.55 60.28 -5.78
C PHE A 101 18.90 58.77 -5.84
N GLY A 102 18.85 58.03 -6.97
CA GLY A 102 18.52 58.32 -8.39
C GLY A 102 18.04 57.06 -9.17
N GLY A 103 18.03 57.07 -10.52
CA GLY A 103 17.56 55.95 -11.41
C GLY A 103 18.40 54.66 -11.34
N ASP A 104 18.05 53.54 -11.99
CA ASP A 104 17.32 53.34 -13.25
C ASP A 104 16.35 52.11 -13.25
N ALA A 105 15.68 51.86 -14.38
CA ALA A 105 14.75 50.74 -14.62
C ALA A 105 15.29 49.75 -15.70
N PRO A 106 14.57 48.66 -16.04
CA PRO A 106 14.18 47.56 -15.17
C PRO A 106 14.74 46.21 -15.69
N LEU A 107 15.13 45.30 -14.79
CA LEU A 107 15.54 43.93 -15.16
C LEU A 107 14.46 42.89 -14.83
N SER A 108 14.30 41.93 -15.75
CA SER A 108 13.26 40.90 -15.71
C SER A 108 13.39 39.92 -14.54
N ALA A 109 12.32 39.75 -13.77
CA ALA A 109 12.28 38.76 -12.69
C ALA A 109 12.20 37.33 -13.25
N ARG A 110 13.32 36.60 -13.23
CA ARG A 110 13.30 35.14 -13.12
C ARG A 110 13.17 34.77 -11.65
N GLN A 111 12.06 34.17 -11.25
CA GLN A 111 11.88 33.64 -9.91
C GLN A 111 12.62 32.31 -9.77
N ASP A 112 13.76 32.31 -9.07
CA ASP A 112 14.35 31.07 -8.57
C ASP A 112 13.40 30.41 -7.58
N ARG A 113 12.77 29.31 -8.02
CA ARG A 113 12.08 28.39 -7.11
C ARG A 113 13.14 27.63 -6.30
N ARG A 114 13.48 28.15 -5.12
CA ARG A 114 14.24 27.40 -4.11
C ARG A 114 13.45 26.14 -3.75
N SER A 115 13.95 24.98 -4.16
CA SER A 115 13.49 23.69 -3.70
C SER A 115 13.74 23.56 -2.20
N VAL A 116 12.68 23.32 -1.43
CA VAL A 116 12.79 23.02 0.00
C VAL A 116 13.35 21.60 0.11
N GLN A 117 14.64 21.48 0.41
CA GLN A 117 15.27 20.19 0.67
C GLN A 117 14.73 19.61 1.98
N TYR A 118 13.96 18.53 1.89
CA TYR A 118 13.62 17.70 3.05
C TYR A 118 14.88 16.94 3.48
N HIS A 119 15.57 17.44 4.50
CA HIS A 119 16.58 16.65 5.20
C HIS A 119 15.89 15.74 6.23
N PRO A 120 16.01 14.40 6.12
CA PRO A 120 15.72 13.54 7.27
C PRO A 120 16.73 13.89 8.39
N LEU A 121 16.21 14.20 9.58
CA LEU A 121 17.01 14.65 10.72
C LEU A 121 18.05 13.59 11.11
N GLY A 122 19.33 13.96 10.99
CA GLY A 122 20.44 13.09 11.35
C GLY A 122 20.57 12.92 12.87
N PHE A 123 20.11 11.78 13.40
CA PHE A 123 20.48 11.36 14.75
C PHE A 123 21.97 11.01 14.80
N ARG A 124 22.77 11.80 15.53
CA ARG A 124 24.12 11.39 15.92
C ARG A 124 24.03 10.33 17.01
N ILE A 125 24.17 9.07 16.62
CA ILE A 125 24.43 7.97 17.56
C ILE A 125 25.93 8.00 17.92
N GLU A 126 26.28 8.60 19.06
CA GLU A 126 27.61 8.44 19.66
C GLU A 126 27.79 7.03 20.26
N SER A 127 27.80 6.03 19.39
CA SER A 127 28.25 4.68 19.73
C SER A 127 29.76 4.60 19.55
N ARG A 128 30.44 3.98 20.52
CA ARG A 128 31.89 3.70 20.42
C ARG A 128 32.13 2.86 19.17
N HIS A 129 32.86 3.39 18.18
CA HIS A 129 33.14 2.73 16.91
C HIS A 129 33.84 1.37 17.10
N ARG A 130 33.06 0.30 17.24
CA ARG A 130 33.40 -0.97 16.60
C ARG A 130 33.09 -0.80 15.13
N SER A 131 34.11 -0.88 14.28
CA SER A 131 33.92 -1.04 12.84
C SER A 131 32.91 -2.15 12.62
N VAL A 132 31.82 -1.85 11.93
CA VAL A 132 31.00 -2.92 11.33
C VAL A 132 31.93 -3.61 10.35
N THR A 133 32.04 -4.93 10.43
CA THR A 133 32.77 -5.71 9.43
C THR A 133 31.78 -6.64 8.75
N GLY A 134 32.04 -6.95 7.49
CA GLY A 134 31.18 -7.81 6.69
C GLY A 134 31.08 -9.25 7.22
N PRO A 135 30.23 -10.10 6.59
CA PRO A 135 29.55 -9.84 5.32
C PRO A 135 28.41 -8.81 5.40
N TYR A 136 28.09 -8.21 4.25
CA TYR A 136 27.02 -7.23 4.11
C TYR A 136 25.96 -7.68 3.09
N VAL A 137 24.77 -7.09 3.21
CA VAL A 137 23.69 -7.17 2.21
C VAL A 137 23.12 -5.78 1.93
N ILE A 138 22.54 -5.61 0.75
CA ILE A 138 21.87 -4.38 0.33
C ILE A 138 20.37 -4.66 0.13
N GLY A 139 19.54 -3.79 0.68
CA GLY A 139 18.13 -3.70 0.34
C GLY A 139 17.84 -2.38 -0.36
N CYS A 140 17.10 -2.44 -1.46
CA CYS A 140 16.69 -1.28 -2.23
C CYS A 140 15.17 -1.15 -2.22
N ASP A 141 14.70 0.09 -2.18
CA ASP A 141 13.30 0.50 -2.33
C ASP A 141 13.19 1.31 -3.63
N ILE A 142 12.48 0.78 -4.61
CA ILE A 142 12.22 1.39 -5.93
C ILE A 142 10.83 2.03 -5.89
N GLY A 143 10.73 3.10 -5.10
CA GLY A 143 9.48 3.80 -4.83
C GLY A 143 9.10 4.81 -5.91
N SER A 144 7.88 5.36 -5.80
CA SER A 144 7.32 6.27 -6.81
C SER A 144 7.93 7.68 -6.83
N GLN A 145 8.75 8.08 -5.86
CA GLN A 145 9.39 9.43 -5.81
C GLN A 145 10.92 9.40 -5.82
N GLY A 146 11.52 8.21 -5.82
CA GLY A 146 12.96 8.03 -5.74
C GLY A 146 13.33 6.62 -5.30
N THR A 147 14.60 6.27 -5.53
CA THR A 147 15.20 5.02 -5.03
C THR A 147 15.88 5.28 -3.70
N ASN A 148 15.59 4.45 -2.70
CA ASN A 148 16.40 4.35 -1.48
C ASN A 148 17.23 3.07 -1.49
N THR A 149 18.48 3.14 -1.02
CA THR A 149 19.37 1.97 -0.90
C THR A 149 20.01 1.95 0.47
N ALA A 150 19.77 0.87 1.22
CA ALA A 150 20.29 0.67 2.56
C ALA A 150 21.22 -0.55 2.62
N LEU A 151 22.40 -0.34 3.20
CA LEU A 151 23.45 -1.33 3.43
C LEU A 151 23.38 -1.81 4.87
N TYR A 152 23.29 -3.12 5.06
CA TYR A 152 23.25 -3.78 6.36
C TYR A 152 24.41 -4.76 6.50
N SER A 153 24.95 -4.91 7.71
CA SER A 153 25.80 -6.05 8.06
C SER A 153 24.97 -7.31 8.30
N ALA A 154 25.61 -8.48 8.27
CA ALA A 154 24.94 -9.76 8.44
C ALA A 154 24.29 -9.99 9.83
N ASP A 155 24.62 -9.16 10.82
CA ASP A 155 23.94 -9.10 12.13
C ASP A 155 22.67 -8.21 12.11
N GLY A 156 22.29 -7.67 10.95
CA GLY A 156 21.09 -6.85 10.75
C GLY A 156 21.26 -5.37 11.05
N ARG A 157 22.46 -4.91 11.41
CA ARG A 157 22.70 -3.49 11.71
C ARG A 157 22.81 -2.63 10.45
N LEU A 158 22.01 -1.56 10.38
CA LEU A 158 22.12 -0.54 9.34
C LEU A 158 23.49 0.15 9.40
N VAL A 159 24.22 0.10 8.29
CA VAL A 159 25.56 0.70 8.13
C VAL A 159 25.44 2.07 7.45
N ALA A 160 24.67 2.13 6.36
CA ALA A 160 24.50 3.33 5.56
C ALA A 160 23.19 3.28 4.78
N SER A 161 22.59 4.44 4.54
CA SER A 161 21.47 4.61 3.61
C SER A 161 21.70 5.80 2.68
N LYS A 162 21.21 5.69 1.44
CA LYS A 162 21.34 6.71 0.38
C LYS A 162 20.06 6.74 -0.46
N TYR A 163 19.45 7.92 -0.52
CA TYR A 163 18.32 8.22 -1.38
C TYR A 163 18.75 9.01 -2.64
N GLN A 164 18.00 8.82 -3.73
CA GLN A 164 17.99 9.70 -4.91
C GLN A 164 16.55 9.83 -5.43
N ALA A 165 16.06 11.06 -5.52
CA ALA A 165 14.75 11.38 -6.08
C ALA A 165 14.74 11.32 -7.62
N TYR A 166 13.56 11.09 -8.18
CA TYR A 166 13.23 11.29 -9.59
C TYR A 166 11.78 11.77 -9.73
N ASP A 167 11.48 12.46 -10.83
CA ASP A 167 10.15 13.04 -11.06
C ASP A 167 9.12 11.98 -11.52
N VAL A 168 7.85 12.25 -11.20
CA VAL A 168 6.69 11.58 -11.82
C VAL A 168 6.15 12.49 -12.92
N LEU A 169 5.92 11.91 -14.09
CA LEU A 169 5.33 12.60 -15.23
C LEU A 169 3.81 12.51 -15.15
N PHE A 170 3.12 13.63 -15.35
CA PHE A 170 1.65 13.70 -15.41
C PHE A 170 1.22 14.30 -16.76
N PRO A 171 1.25 13.54 -17.87
CA PRO A 171 0.99 14.09 -19.22
C PRO A 171 -0.44 14.65 -19.37
N HIS A 172 -1.41 14.00 -18.71
CA HIS A 172 -2.82 14.36 -18.71
C HIS A 172 -3.44 14.11 -17.31
N PRO A 173 -4.61 14.69 -16.99
CA PRO A 173 -5.33 14.38 -15.75
C PRO A 173 -5.59 12.87 -15.60
N GLY A 174 -5.30 12.31 -14.42
CA GLY A 174 -5.41 10.88 -14.14
C GLY A 174 -4.30 10.00 -14.74
N TRP A 175 -3.33 10.59 -15.46
CA TRP A 175 -2.19 9.86 -16.01
C TRP A 175 -0.96 10.08 -15.11
N ALA A 176 -0.23 9.01 -14.81
CA ALA A 176 1.00 9.03 -14.03
C ALA A 176 2.03 8.05 -14.63
N GLU A 177 3.18 8.59 -15.01
CA GLU A 177 4.22 7.83 -15.70
C GLU A 177 5.62 8.07 -15.11
N GLN A 178 6.51 7.10 -15.31
CA GLN A 178 7.93 7.23 -15.02
C GLN A 178 8.77 6.62 -16.14
N ASP A 179 9.95 7.19 -16.40
CA ASP A 179 10.94 6.54 -17.26
C ASP A 179 11.65 5.44 -16.45
N PRO A 180 11.54 4.15 -16.82
CA PRO A 180 12.19 3.07 -16.09
C PRO A 180 13.71 3.22 -15.97
N ARG A 181 14.33 3.98 -16.89
CA ARG A 181 15.78 4.23 -16.89
C ARG A 181 16.22 5.12 -15.72
N GLU A 182 15.33 5.98 -15.21
CA GLU A 182 15.62 6.80 -14.02
C GLU A 182 15.71 5.95 -12.75
N TRP A 183 14.92 4.88 -12.63
CA TRP A 183 15.03 3.92 -11.53
C TRP A 183 16.42 3.28 -11.49
N ILE A 184 16.94 2.86 -12.66
CA ILE A 184 18.27 2.24 -12.81
C ILE A 184 19.39 3.27 -12.59
N SER A 185 19.23 4.49 -13.08
CA SER A 185 20.15 5.62 -12.84
C SER A 185 20.29 5.91 -11.34
N ALA A 186 19.16 6.03 -10.64
CA ALA A 186 19.11 6.26 -9.20
C ALA A 186 19.69 5.08 -8.41
N LEU A 187 19.32 3.84 -8.75
CA LEU A 187 19.88 2.63 -8.14
C LEU A 187 21.41 2.55 -8.29
N ASN A 188 21.94 2.76 -9.50
CA ASN A 188 23.38 2.76 -9.75
C ASN A 188 24.12 3.85 -8.94
N SER A 189 23.50 5.02 -8.78
CA SER A 189 24.01 6.13 -7.97
C SER A 189 23.99 5.82 -6.47
N THR A 190 22.87 5.33 -5.93
CA THR A 190 22.72 5.05 -4.49
C THR A 190 23.53 3.84 -4.04
N VAL A 191 23.62 2.79 -4.86
CA VAL A 191 24.49 1.62 -4.59
C VAL A 191 25.96 2.04 -4.50
N ARG A 192 26.48 2.82 -5.47
CA ARG A 192 27.87 3.36 -5.39
C ARG A 192 28.11 4.11 -4.07
N ARG A 193 27.16 4.96 -3.68
CA ARG A 193 27.26 5.81 -2.48
C ARG A 193 27.14 5.04 -1.16
N VAL A 194 26.53 3.85 -1.11
CA VAL A 194 26.63 2.98 0.08
C VAL A 194 27.92 2.15 0.08
N LEU A 195 28.43 1.74 -1.09
CA LEU A 195 29.70 1.01 -1.19
C LEU A 195 30.92 1.82 -0.74
N GLU A 196 30.86 3.15 -0.78
CA GLU A 196 31.83 4.05 -0.13
C GLU A 196 32.05 3.76 1.37
N GLN A 197 31.10 3.07 2.03
CA GLN A 197 31.18 2.71 3.45
C GLN A 197 31.67 1.25 3.68
N VAL A 198 31.94 0.48 2.62
CA VAL A 198 32.40 -0.91 2.69
C VAL A 198 33.94 -0.95 2.63
N THR A 199 34.59 -0.85 3.78
CA THR A 199 36.06 -0.74 3.88
C THR A 199 36.82 -1.98 3.38
N GLU A 200 36.16 -3.14 3.38
CA GLU A 200 36.72 -4.44 2.96
C GLU A 200 36.59 -4.70 1.45
N GLY A 201 35.99 -3.76 0.71
CA GLY A 201 35.77 -3.86 -0.73
C GLY A 201 34.47 -4.57 -1.12
N ALA A 202 34.06 -4.41 -2.38
CA ALA A 202 32.75 -4.82 -2.88
C ALA A 202 32.45 -6.34 -2.74
N SER A 203 33.47 -7.20 -2.67
CA SER A 203 33.30 -8.64 -2.42
C SER A 203 32.79 -8.98 -1.02
N ALA A 204 32.78 -8.02 -0.09
CA ALA A 204 32.13 -8.17 1.22
C ALA A 204 30.59 -8.08 1.13
N VAL A 205 30.04 -7.46 0.06
CA VAL A 205 28.60 -7.42 -0.20
C VAL A 205 28.16 -8.71 -0.89
N LYS A 206 27.41 -9.55 -0.16
CA LYS A 206 27.02 -10.89 -0.59
C LYS A 206 25.74 -10.90 -1.41
N ALA A 207 24.80 -9.99 -1.12
CA ALA A 207 23.55 -9.92 -1.85
C ALA A 207 22.98 -8.51 -1.98
N ILE A 208 22.14 -8.34 -3.00
CA ILE A 208 21.23 -7.21 -3.22
C ILE A 208 19.82 -7.75 -3.52
N SER A 209 18.80 -7.05 -3.06
CA SER A 209 17.38 -7.36 -3.31
C SER A 209 16.56 -6.07 -3.40
N PHE A 210 15.33 -6.18 -3.91
CA PHE A 210 14.47 -5.04 -4.24
C PHE A 210 13.09 -5.18 -3.59
N GLY A 211 12.64 -4.15 -2.89
CA GLY A 211 11.23 -3.80 -2.75
C GLY A 211 10.90 -2.81 -3.85
N SER A 212 9.79 -2.98 -4.57
CA SER A 212 9.44 -2.11 -5.70
C SER A 212 7.96 -1.78 -5.73
N GLN A 213 7.62 -0.57 -6.16
CA GLN A 213 6.23 -0.15 -6.32
C GLN A 213 5.39 -1.19 -7.09
N LEU A 214 4.25 -1.54 -6.51
CA LEU A 214 3.24 -2.43 -7.09
C LEU A 214 2.51 -1.76 -8.27
N ASP A 215 1.64 -2.51 -8.95
CA ASP A 215 0.69 -2.07 -10.00
C ASP A 215 1.28 -1.33 -11.22
N GLY A 216 2.60 -1.18 -11.31
CA GLY A 216 3.28 -0.57 -12.43
C GLY A 216 3.34 -1.52 -13.64
N MET A 217 3.31 -0.95 -14.85
CA MET A 217 3.46 -1.71 -16.10
C MET A 217 4.58 -1.12 -16.97
N VAL A 218 5.64 -1.91 -17.15
CA VAL A 218 6.76 -1.65 -18.06
C VAL A 218 6.57 -2.50 -19.31
N VAL A 219 6.37 -1.85 -20.46
CA VAL A 219 6.19 -2.52 -21.75
C VAL A 219 7.51 -2.55 -22.50
N CYS A 220 8.06 -3.73 -22.73
CA CYS A 220 9.41 -3.92 -23.29
C CYS A 220 9.44 -4.73 -24.58
N ASP A 221 10.47 -4.46 -25.40
CA ASP A 221 10.83 -5.28 -26.57
C ASP A 221 11.46 -6.62 -26.17
N ALA A 222 11.78 -7.47 -27.17
CA ALA A 222 12.42 -8.76 -26.95
C ALA A 222 13.83 -8.69 -26.31
N ASN A 223 14.48 -7.52 -26.34
CA ASN A 223 15.76 -7.27 -25.69
C ASN A 223 15.59 -6.68 -24.27
N GLY A 224 14.35 -6.57 -23.78
CA GLY A 224 14.04 -5.99 -22.47
C GLY A 224 13.99 -4.46 -22.45
N ARG A 225 14.11 -3.78 -23.59
CA ARG A 225 14.17 -2.31 -23.65
C ARG A 225 12.76 -1.70 -23.54
N PRO A 226 12.55 -0.67 -22.71
CA PRO A 226 11.24 -0.03 -22.58
C PRO A 226 10.84 0.65 -23.89
N LEU A 227 9.62 0.36 -24.35
CA LEU A 227 9.05 0.91 -25.58
C LEU A 227 8.38 2.27 -25.37
N ARG A 228 8.07 2.60 -24.11
CA ARG A 228 7.44 3.82 -23.61
C ARG A 228 7.79 4.03 -22.14
N ASN A 229 7.37 5.14 -21.54
CA ASN A 229 7.37 5.30 -20.09
C ASN A 229 6.49 4.23 -19.44
N ALA A 230 6.87 3.77 -18.24
CA ALA A 230 6.02 2.93 -17.42
C ALA A 230 4.81 3.71 -16.92
N MET A 231 3.65 3.05 -16.93
CA MET A 231 2.43 3.53 -16.28
C MET A 231 2.45 3.02 -14.84
N ILE A 232 2.43 3.90 -13.83
CA ILE A 232 2.61 3.53 -12.42
C ILE A 232 1.28 3.39 -11.67
N TRP A 233 1.28 2.90 -10.43
CA TRP A 233 0.07 2.64 -9.61
C TRP A 233 -0.94 3.79 -9.56
N MET A 234 -0.47 5.05 -9.56
CA MET A 234 -1.31 6.26 -9.56
C MET A 234 -2.10 6.48 -10.87
N ASP A 235 -1.76 5.77 -11.95
CA ASP A 235 -2.37 5.95 -13.26
C ASP A 235 -3.75 5.29 -13.34
N ARG A 236 -4.76 6.09 -13.69
CA ARG A 236 -6.16 5.67 -13.83
C ARG A 236 -6.68 5.83 -15.26
N ARG A 237 -5.81 5.85 -16.28
CA ARG A 237 -6.30 6.06 -17.67
C ARG A 237 -7.11 4.88 -18.22
N ALA A 238 -7.01 3.71 -17.59
CA ALA A 238 -7.56 2.44 -18.04
C ALA A 238 -8.98 2.13 -17.53
N GLU A 239 -9.75 3.13 -17.07
CA GLU A 239 -11.15 2.95 -16.61
C GLU A 239 -12.06 2.30 -17.68
N ALA A 240 -11.82 2.60 -18.97
CA ALA A 240 -12.57 2.01 -20.07
C ALA A 240 -12.28 0.51 -20.20
N GLN A 241 -11.01 0.10 -20.05
CA GLN A 241 -10.57 -1.29 -20.07
C GLN A 241 -11.08 -2.07 -18.85
N ALA A 242 -11.05 -1.48 -17.65
CA ALA A 242 -11.66 -2.05 -16.46
C ALA A 242 -13.18 -2.24 -16.63
N THR A 243 -13.88 -1.23 -17.14
CA THR A 243 -15.32 -1.31 -17.46
C THR A 243 -15.62 -2.40 -18.52
N SER A 244 -14.76 -2.56 -19.52
CA SER A 244 -14.84 -3.62 -20.53
C SER A 244 -14.54 -5.01 -19.97
N MET A 245 -13.63 -5.13 -19.00
CA MET A 245 -13.39 -6.39 -18.28
C MET A 245 -14.60 -6.79 -17.44
N ALA A 246 -15.23 -5.82 -16.75
CA ALA A 246 -16.43 -6.05 -15.93
C ALA A 246 -17.66 -6.56 -16.72
N GLN A 247 -17.62 -6.52 -18.06
CA GLN A 247 -18.63 -7.11 -18.95
C GLN A 247 -18.33 -8.58 -19.32
N ARG A 248 -17.10 -9.04 -19.07
CA ARG A 248 -16.60 -10.40 -19.38
C ARG A 248 -16.47 -11.27 -18.12
N VAL A 249 -16.04 -10.67 -17.02
CA VAL A 249 -15.87 -11.29 -15.70
C VAL A 249 -16.52 -10.35 -14.67
N THR A 250 -17.35 -10.87 -13.76
CA THR A 250 -17.96 -10.01 -12.73
C THR A 250 -16.89 -9.54 -11.73
N ARG A 251 -17.17 -8.47 -10.95
CA ARG A 251 -16.22 -8.01 -9.91
C ARG A 251 -15.95 -9.09 -8.87
N GLU A 252 -16.98 -9.83 -8.47
CA GLU A 252 -16.90 -10.94 -7.51
C GLU A 252 -16.10 -12.11 -8.10
N ASP A 253 -16.35 -12.51 -9.35
CA ASP A 253 -15.56 -13.54 -10.02
C ASP A 253 -14.10 -13.12 -10.19
N PHE A 254 -13.83 -11.86 -10.50
CA PHE A 254 -12.47 -11.32 -10.66
C PHE A 254 -11.71 -11.38 -9.33
N TYR A 255 -12.31 -10.86 -8.25
CA TYR A 255 -11.77 -10.96 -6.89
C TYR A 255 -11.56 -12.41 -6.47
N HIS A 256 -12.53 -13.29 -6.72
CA HIS A 256 -12.38 -14.73 -6.48
C HIS A 256 -11.32 -15.38 -7.38
N GLN A 257 -10.91 -14.82 -8.52
CA GLN A 257 -9.83 -15.40 -9.33
C GLN A 257 -8.43 -14.97 -8.87
N VAL A 258 -8.22 -13.67 -8.60
CA VAL A 258 -6.87 -13.10 -8.37
C VAL A 258 -6.67 -12.43 -7.01
N GLY A 259 -7.69 -12.38 -6.16
CA GLY A 259 -7.62 -11.85 -4.80
C GLY A 259 -7.68 -10.32 -4.69
N THR A 260 -7.71 -9.59 -5.82
CA THR A 260 -7.71 -8.12 -5.89
C THR A 260 -9.02 -7.58 -6.43
N ASN A 261 -9.31 -6.29 -6.22
CA ASN A 261 -10.48 -5.67 -6.81
C ASN A 261 -10.35 -5.51 -8.33
N LEU A 262 -11.50 -5.41 -9.02
CA LEU A 262 -11.53 -5.02 -10.43
C LEU A 262 -11.49 -3.48 -10.52
N ASP A 263 -10.30 -2.90 -10.32
CA ASP A 263 -10.02 -1.46 -10.41
C ASP A 263 -8.96 -1.14 -11.47
N SER A 264 -9.09 0.02 -12.13
CA SER A 264 -8.19 0.46 -13.21
C SER A 264 -6.75 0.73 -12.76
N SER A 265 -6.48 0.84 -11.46
CA SER A 265 -5.12 0.95 -10.92
C SER A 265 -4.28 -0.28 -11.18
N HIS A 266 -4.82 -1.50 -11.29
CA HIS A 266 -3.99 -2.70 -11.44
C HIS A 266 -3.31 -2.83 -12.80
N ALA A 267 -2.14 -3.49 -12.83
CA ALA A 267 -1.26 -3.44 -13.99
C ALA A 267 -1.83 -4.12 -15.27
N VAL A 268 -2.71 -5.11 -15.15
CA VAL A 268 -3.41 -5.73 -16.31
C VAL A 268 -4.17 -4.69 -17.14
N PHE A 269 -4.85 -3.73 -16.50
CA PHE A 269 -5.63 -2.72 -17.22
C PHE A 269 -4.74 -1.74 -17.97
N LYS A 270 -3.52 -1.49 -17.46
CA LYS A 270 -2.49 -0.72 -18.15
C LYS A 270 -2.00 -1.44 -19.42
N ALA A 271 -1.76 -2.76 -19.34
CA ALA A 271 -1.42 -3.57 -20.51
C ALA A 271 -2.56 -3.59 -21.55
N LEU A 272 -3.82 -3.69 -21.10
CA LEU A 272 -4.99 -3.59 -21.98
C LEU A 272 -5.11 -2.20 -22.63
N TRP A 273 -4.82 -1.12 -21.90
CA TRP A 273 -4.84 0.23 -22.45
C TRP A 273 -3.79 0.39 -23.56
N VAL A 274 -2.56 -0.11 -23.36
CA VAL A 274 -1.52 -0.10 -24.41
C VAL A 274 -1.92 -0.95 -25.61
N LYS A 275 -2.59 -2.09 -25.38
CA LYS A 275 -3.10 -2.97 -26.44
C LYS A 275 -4.18 -2.30 -27.31
N ASP A 276 -5.09 -1.56 -26.69
CA ASP A 276 -6.24 -0.93 -27.36
C ASP A 276 -5.89 0.43 -27.99
N GLU A 277 -5.15 1.29 -27.28
CA GLU A 277 -4.89 2.69 -27.66
C GLU A 277 -3.51 2.91 -28.29
N GLU A 278 -2.53 2.03 -28.06
CA GLU A 278 -1.18 2.08 -28.64
C GLU A 278 -0.81 0.75 -29.36
N PRO A 279 -1.62 0.28 -30.33
CA PRO A 279 -1.44 -1.06 -30.93
C PRO A 279 -0.08 -1.27 -31.60
N ASP A 280 0.56 -0.22 -32.14
CA ASP A 280 1.92 -0.29 -32.71
C ASP A 280 3.01 -0.50 -31.63
N VAL A 281 2.77 -0.05 -30.40
CA VAL A 281 3.63 -0.32 -29.24
C VAL A 281 3.39 -1.75 -28.77
N PHE A 282 2.13 -2.15 -28.62
CA PHE A 282 1.78 -3.51 -28.18
C PHE A 282 2.25 -4.59 -29.15
N ALA A 283 2.15 -4.37 -30.46
CA ALA A 283 2.65 -5.30 -31.49
C ALA A 283 4.17 -5.50 -31.46
N ARG A 284 4.92 -4.60 -30.81
CA ARG A 284 6.37 -4.71 -30.58
C ARG A 284 6.72 -5.22 -29.17
N ALA A 285 5.73 -5.30 -28.29
CA ALA A 285 5.92 -5.77 -26.92
C ALA A 285 6.17 -7.28 -26.92
N ALA A 286 7.25 -7.68 -26.26
CA ALA A 286 7.55 -9.08 -25.98
C ALA A 286 7.53 -9.39 -24.48
N ARG A 287 7.61 -8.36 -23.62
CA ARG A 287 7.57 -8.48 -22.16
C ARG A 287 6.71 -7.38 -21.54
N LEU A 288 5.85 -7.79 -20.59
CA LEU A 288 4.98 -6.96 -19.77
C LEU A 288 5.40 -7.18 -18.31
N MET A 289 6.15 -6.22 -17.74
CA MET A 289 6.85 -6.42 -16.46
C MET A 289 6.39 -5.43 -15.40
N PRO A 290 6.23 -5.84 -14.13
CA PRO A 290 6.18 -4.90 -13.02
C PRO A 290 7.56 -4.21 -12.83
N PRO A 291 7.62 -3.07 -12.11
CA PRO A 291 8.85 -2.31 -11.91
C PRO A 291 10.00 -3.15 -11.31
N GLY A 292 9.71 -4.00 -10.32
CA GLY A 292 10.70 -4.91 -9.72
C GLY A 292 11.34 -5.85 -10.73
N SER A 293 10.54 -6.49 -11.59
CA SER A 293 11.04 -7.39 -12.65
C SER A 293 11.90 -6.68 -13.69
N PHE A 294 11.59 -5.43 -14.03
CA PHE A 294 12.46 -4.62 -14.87
C PHE A 294 13.82 -4.38 -14.21
N VAL A 295 13.85 -4.06 -12.91
CA VAL A 295 15.10 -3.87 -12.15
C VAL A 295 15.90 -5.18 -12.02
N VAL A 296 15.25 -6.31 -11.73
CA VAL A 296 15.89 -7.63 -11.70
C VAL A 296 16.49 -7.98 -13.07
N GLN A 297 15.80 -7.68 -14.16
CA GLN A 297 16.28 -7.92 -15.52
C GLN A 297 17.49 -7.05 -15.87
N GLU A 298 17.52 -5.77 -15.49
CA GLU A 298 18.70 -4.91 -15.69
C GLU A 298 19.89 -5.36 -14.83
N ALA A 299 19.62 -5.86 -13.61
CA ALA A 299 20.66 -6.37 -12.71
C ALA A 299 21.25 -7.72 -13.15
N THR A 300 20.46 -8.62 -13.75
CA THR A 300 20.84 -10.03 -14.00
C THR A 300 20.76 -10.51 -15.45
N GLY A 301 19.99 -9.84 -16.30
CA GLY A 301 19.57 -10.31 -17.63
C GLY A 301 18.38 -11.28 -17.62
N LEU A 302 17.89 -11.70 -16.45
CA LEU A 302 16.80 -12.67 -16.30
C LEU A 302 15.46 -11.96 -16.06
N SER A 303 14.37 -12.45 -16.68
CA SER A 303 13.02 -11.93 -16.46
C SER A 303 12.30 -12.79 -15.44
N MET A 304 12.30 -12.35 -14.19
CA MET A 304 11.71 -13.02 -13.03
C MET A 304 10.75 -12.08 -12.31
N VAL A 305 9.67 -12.60 -11.74
CA VAL A 305 8.72 -11.87 -10.90
C VAL A 305 8.40 -12.73 -9.68
N ASP A 306 8.38 -12.12 -8.49
CA ASP A 306 7.95 -12.84 -7.30
C ASP A 306 6.42 -12.91 -7.20
N TYR A 307 5.91 -13.83 -6.38
CA TYR A 307 4.47 -14.03 -6.23
C TYR A 307 3.70 -12.77 -5.76
N SER A 308 4.31 -11.84 -5.01
CA SER A 308 3.64 -10.61 -4.57
C SER A 308 3.52 -9.59 -5.70
N ASN A 309 4.61 -9.23 -6.39
CA ASN A 309 4.54 -8.37 -7.59
C ASN A 309 3.65 -8.99 -8.68
N ALA A 310 3.66 -10.32 -8.84
CA ALA A 310 2.80 -11.01 -9.80
C ALA A 310 1.29 -10.88 -9.45
N SER A 311 0.95 -10.84 -8.17
CA SER A 311 -0.44 -10.62 -7.73
C SER A 311 -0.95 -9.20 -8.00
N SER A 312 -0.10 -8.16 -7.86
CA SER A 312 -0.50 -6.78 -8.23
C SER A 312 -0.60 -6.54 -9.74
N LEU A 313 -0.19 -7.51 -10.57
CA LEU A 313 -0.62 -7.49 -11.97
C LEU A 313 -2.13 -7.73 -12.12
N ALA A 314 -2.82 -8.20 -11.06
CA ALA A 314 -4.18 -8.73 -11.06
C ALA A 314 -4.36 -9.87 -12.09
N LEU A 315 -3.33 -10.73 -12.17
CA LEU A 315 -3.25 -11.89 -13.07
C LEU A 315 -2.86 -13.19 -12.39
N LEU A 316 -2.37 -13.17 -11.15
CA LEU A 316 -1.97 -14.37 -10.40
C LEU A 316 -3.06 -14.76 -9.41
N ASP A 317 -3.43 -16.04 -9.40
CA ASP A 317 -4.23 -16.62 -8.32
C ASP A 317 -3.36 -16.79 -7.07
N PRO A 318 -3.65 -16.10 -5.94
CA PRO A 318 -2.85 -16.18 -4.73
C PRO A 318 -2.86 -17.57 -4.08
N ARG A 319 -3.90 -18.39 -4.33
CA ARG A 319 -4.03 -19.73 -3.72
C ARG A 319 -3.13 -20.76 -4.40
N THR A 320 -3.05 -20.74 -5.73
CA THR A 320 -2.20 -21.66 -6.50
C THR A 320 -0.83 -21.09 -6.85
N ARG A 321 -0.64 -19.76 -6.72
CA ARG A 321 0.58 -19.01 -7.08
C ARG A 321 0.98 -19.22 -8.54
N LYS A 322 -0.02 -19.20 -9.41
CA LYS A 322 0.09 -19.32 -10.87
C LYS A 322 -0.70 -18.20 -11.51
N TRP A 323 -0.39 -17.90 -12.77
CA TRP A 323 -1.26 -17.08 -13.59
C TRP A 323 -2.67 -17.70 -13.67
N SER A 324 -3.70 -16.86 -13.55
CA SER A 324 -5.09 -17.27 -13.71
C SER A 324 -5.43 -17.30 -15.20
N ASP A 325 -5.49 -18.50 -15.78
CA ASP A 325 -5.88 -18.74 -17.17
C ASP A 325 -7.22 -18.03 -17.49
N ALA A 326 -8.16 -18.03 -16.55
CA ALA A 326 -9.46 -17.38 -16.71
C ALA A 326 -9.38 -15.85 -16.91
N ILE A 327 -8.48 -15.17 -16.19
CA ILE A 327 -8.29 -13.71 -16.33
C ILE A 327 -7.40 -13.39 -17.54
N LEU A 328 -6.40 -14.21 -17.84
CA LEU A 328 -5.60 -14.08 -19.06
C LEU A 328 -6.45 -14.24 -20.34
N ASP A 329 -7.29 -15.27 -20.41
CA ASP A 329 -8.25 -15.49 -21.50
C ASP A 329 -9.25 -14.34 -21.59
N ALA A 330 -9.79 -13.88 -20.45
CA ALA A 330 -10.70 -12.74 -20.43
C ALA A 330 -10.02 -11.45 -20.93
N ALA A 331 -8.76 -11.20 -20.58
CA ALA A 331 -7.95 -10.09 -21.08
C ALA A 331 -7.53 -10.26 -22.55
N GLY A 332 -7.45 -11.50 -23.02
CA GLY A 332 -6.81 -11.88 -24.28
C GLY A 332 -5.31 -11.55 -24.27
N LEU A 333 -4.61 -11.89 -23.20
CA LEU A 333 -3.16 -11.72 -23.02
C LEU A 333 -2.50 -13.09 -22.92
N ASP A 334 -1.33 -13.25 -23.55
CA ASP A 334 -0.55 -14.49 -23.46
C ASP A 334 0.29 -14.49 -22.18
N ALA A 335 0.23 -15.60 -21.42
CA ALA A 335 1.08 -15.84 -20.26
C ALA A 335 2.58 -15.69 -20.59
N GLY A 336 2.97 -16.04 -21.82
CA GLY A 336 4.35 -15.92 -22.31
C GLY A 336 4.89 -14.49 -22.41
N MET A 337 4.04 -13.45 -22.27
CA MET A 337 4.48 -12.06 -22.19
C MET A 337 4.93 -11.64 -20.79
N PHE A 338 4.66 -12.43 -19.75
CA PHE A 338 4.97 -12.09 -18.36
C PHE A 338 6.26 -12.78 -17.88
N PRO A 339 6.97 -12.24 -16.86
CA PRO A 339 8.18 -12.85 -16.33
C PRO A 339 7.94 -14.23 -15.70
N GLU A 340 9.01 -15.01 -15.52
CA GLU A 340 8.94 -16.30 -14.84
C GLU A 340 8.62 -16.12 -13.35
N LEU A 341 7.65 -16.89 -12.84
CA LEU A 341 7.21 -16.85 -11.45
C LEU A 341 8.24 -17.50 -10.51
N ALA A 342 8.67 -16.77 -9.49
CA ALA A 342 9.65 -17.22 -8.50
C ALA A 342 9.24 -16.90 -7.04
N PRO A 343 9.82 -17.58 -6.03
CA PRO A 343 9.80 -17.09 -4.66
C PRO A 343 10.63 -15.80 -4.52
N GLY A 344 10.15 -14.83 -3.74
CA GLY A 344 10.88 -13.57 -3.51
C GLY A 344 12.24 -13.72 -2.82
N THR A 345 12.45 -14.85 -2.12
CA THR A 345 13.73 -15.25 -1.51
C THR A 345 14.67 -15.98 -2.46
N LEU A 346 14.33 -16.20 -3.73
CA LEU A 346 15.19 -16.90 -4.67
C LEU A 346 16.42 -16.04 -5.03
N GLY A 347 17.62 -16.53 -4.71
CA GLY A 347 18.86 -16.03 -5.29
C GLY A 347 18.96 -16.46 -6.76
N VAL A 348 18.77 -15.52 -7.68
CA VAL A 348 18.76 -15.79 -9.13
C VAL A 348 20.16 -15.78 -9.77
N GLY A 349 21.16 -15.25 -9.07
CA GLY A 349 22.58 -15.40 -9.44
C GLY A 349 23.36 -14.10 -9.43
N SER A 350 24.49 -14.10 -10.12
CA SER A 350 25.41 -12.96 -10.26
C SER A 350 24.82 -11.77 -11.00
N VAL A 351 25.24 -10.55 -10.62
CA VAL A 351 24.99 -9.34 -11.41
C VAL A 351 25.67 -9.38 -12.80
N THR A 352 25.08 -8.69 -13.78
CA THR A 352 25.69 -8.50 -15.11
C THR A 352 26.98 -7.69 -15.03
N GLU A 353 27.84 -7.80 -16.05
CA GLU A 353 29.06 -7.00 -16.16
C GLU A 353 28.75 -5.49 -16.22
N ALA A 354 27.71 -5.10 -16.98
CA ALA A 354 27.27 -3.72 -17.09
C ALA A 354 26.76 -3.18 -15.74
N PHE A 355 25.96 -3.96 -15.01
CA PHE A 355 25.46 -3.56 -13.69
C PHE A 355 26.57 -3.48 -12.65
N ALA A 356 27.52 -4.43 -12.64
CA ALA A 356 28.69 -4.38 -11.78
C ALA A 356 29.57 -3.14 -12.05
N ALA A 357 29.82 -2.82 -13.33
CA ALA A 357 30.58 -1.62 -13.71
C ALA A 357 29.86 -0.30 -13.36
N ALA A 358 28.52 -0.27 -13.47
CA ALA A 358 27.72 0.91 -13.14
C ALA A 358 27.59 1.15 -11.62
N THR A 359 27.49 0.07 -10.83
CA THR A 359 27.29 0.10 -9.36
C THR A 359 28.57 0.05 -8.54
N GLY A 360 29.65 -0.52 -9.07
CA GLY A 360 30.85 -0.87 -8.31
C GLY A 360 30.73 -2.17 -7.49
N LEU A 361 29.64 -2.95 -7.66
CA LEU A 361 29.47 -4.25 -7.00
C LEU A 361 30.44 -5.30 -7.54
N SER A 362 30.69 -6.34 -6.75
CA SER A 362 31.36 -7.54 -7.25
C SER A 362 30.44 -8.26 -8.24
N ARG A 363 31.02 -8.85 -9.30
CA ARG A 363 30.29 -9.79 -10.17
C ARG A 363 29.79 -11.04 -9.42
N GLU A 364 30.33 -11.31 -8.23
CA GLU A 364 29.90 -12.40 -7.35
C GLU A 364 28.73 -12.01 -6.42
N THR A 365 28.32 -10.74 -6.38
CA THR A 365 27.17 -10.33 -5.57
C THR A 365 25.89 -10.98 -6.11
N CYS A 366 25.20 -11.72 -5.25
CA CYS A 366 23.95 -12.40 -5.58
C CYS A 366 22.80 -11.39 -5.68
N VAL A 367 22.00 -11.48 -6.74
CA VAL A 367 20.71 -10.81 -6.82
C VAL A 367 19.64 -11.78 -6.31
N VAL A 368 18.82 -11.30 -5.38
CA VAL A 368 17.62 -11.98 -4.90
C VAL A 368 16.40 -11.27 -5.51
N VAL A 369 15.38 -12.04 -5.92
CA VAL A 369 14.23 -11.50 -6.69
C VAL A 369 13.55 -10.32 -5.99
N GLY A 370 13.34 -10.42 -4.68
CA GLY A 370 12.68 -9.37 -3.90
C GLY A 370 11.17 -9.52 -3.84
N CYS A 371 10.46 -8.43 -3.56
CA CYS A 371 9.00 -8.41 -3.46
C CYS A 371 8.40 -7.02 -3.74
N GLY A 372 7.07 -6.90 -3.63
CA GLY A 372 6.38 -5.61 -3.61
C GLY A 372 6.89 -4.70 -2.49
N ASP A 373 6.82 -3.39 -2.68
CA ASP A 373 7.20 -2.41 -1.66
C ASP A 373 6.35 -2.52 -0.40
N GLU A 374 5.04 -2.79 -0.50
CA GLU A 374 4.17 -3.02 0.67
C GLU A 374 4.55 -4.29 1.45
N MET A 375 4.87 -5.39 0.75
CA MET A 375 5.32 -6.63 1.36
C MET A 375 6.71 -6.46 2.00
N ALA A 376 7.61 -5.72 1.35
CA ALA A 376 8.90 -5.36 1.91
C ALA A 376 8.78 -4.43 3.12
N ALA A 377 7.87 -3.44 3.08
CA ALA A 377 7.60 -2.55 4.20
C ALA A 377 7.02 -3.30 5.40
N THR A 378 6.15 -4.28 5.16
CA THR A 378 5.59 -5.18 6.16
C THR A 378 6.69 -6.05 6.81
N LEU A 379 7.54 -6.69 5.99
CA LEU A 379 8.71 -7.44 6.46
C LEU A 379 9.70 -6.59 7.27
N GLY A 380 10.02 -5.38 6.79
CA GLY A 380 10.95 -4.47 7.44
C GLY A 380 10.39 -3.75 8.67
N ALA A 381 9.07 -3.72 8.83
CA ALA A 381 8.41 -3.43 10.10
C ALA A 381 8.50 -4.60 11.09
N GLY A 382 9.05 -5.75 10.67
CA GLY A 382 9.14 -6.98 11.45
C GLY A 382 7.80 -7.70 11.59
N VAL A 383 6.84 -7.39 10.72
CA VAL A 383 5.55 -8.06 10.61
C VAL A 383 5.70 -9.20 9.60
N PHE A 384 5.83 -10.43 10.10
CA PHE A 384 5.96 -11.64 9.28
C PHE A 384 5.21 -12.84 9.86
N SER A 385 4.65 -12.71 11.06
CA SER A 385 3.97 -13.80 11.77
C SER A 385 2.46 -13.61 11.71
N PRO A 386 1.66 -14.66 11.43
CA PRO A 386 0.21 -14.54 11.28
C PRO A 386 -0.49 -13.75 12.40
N GLY A 387 -1.43 -12.89 12.02
CA GLY A 387 -2.19 -12.02 12.93
C GLY A 387 -1.46 -10.74 13.38
N GLU A 388 -0.20 -10.52 13.00
CA GLU A 388 0.41 -9.19 13.08
C GLU A 388 0.02 -8.33 11.87
N VAL A 389 -0.16 -7.04 12.15
CA VAL A 389 -0.53 -6.01 11.16
C VAL A 389 0.57 -4.96 11.09
N CYS A 390 0.90 -4.53 9.87
CA CYS A 390 1.62 -3.31 9.57
C CYS A 390 0.59 -2.22 9.23
N ASP A 391 0.65 -1.09 9.94
CA ASP A 391 -0.24 0.06 9.79
C ASP A 391 0.61 1.26 9.32
N VAL A 392 0.48 1.61 8.04
CA VAL A 392 1.42 2.50 7.34
C VAL A 392 0.90 3.94 7.37
N VAL A 393 1.01 4.61 8.52
CA VAL A 393 0.40 5.94 8.76
C VAL A 393 1.16 7.06 8.04
N GLY A 394 0.93 7.18 6.74
CA GLY A 394 1.45 8.20 5.85
C GLY A 394 0.40 9.24 5.43
N THR A 395 0.49 9.74 4.20
CA THR A 395 -0.56 10.59 3.61
C THR A 395 -1.84 9.75 3.38
N ALA A 396 -1.68 8.59 2.76
CA ALA A 396 -2.61 7.48 2.84
C ALA A 396 -2.19 6.54 3.99
N GLU A 397 -3.05 5.59 4.34
CA GLU A 397 -2.82 4.58 5.37
C GLU A 397 -3.16 3.17 4.87
N PRO A 398 -2.25 2.54 4.08
CA PRO A 398 -2.30 1.10 3.81
C PRO A 398 -2.24 0.28 5.10
N VAL A 399 -2.96 -0.84 5.09
CA VAL A 399 -3.05 -1.75 6.25
C VAL A 399 -2.83 -3.18 5.78
N CYS A 400 -1.70 -3.76 6.16
CA CYS A 400 -1.19 -5.02 5.67
C CYS A 400 -1.15 -6.05 6.83
N ALA A 401 -1.76 -7.22 6.70
CA ALA A 401 -1.85 -8.23 7.76
C ALA A 401 -1.40 -9.60 7.30
N VAL A 402 -0.53 -10.27 8.06
CA VAL A 402 0.01 -11.57 7.67
C VAL A 402 -0.97 -12.70 7.99
N SER A 403 -1.13 -13.62 7.05
CA SER A 403 -1.94 -14.83 7.17
C SER A 403 -1.14 -16.09 6.79
N ALA A 404 -1.38 -17.20 7.50
CA ALA A 404 -0.79 -18.51 7.21
C ALA A 404 -1.45 -19.22 6.01
N THR A 405 -2.58 -18.70 5.52
CA THR A 405 -3.36 -19.24 4.40
C THR A 405 -3.90 -18.08 3.56
N PRO A 406 -4.21 -18.28 2.27
CA PRO A 406 -5.02 -17.32 1.52
C PRO A 406 -6.39 -17.19 2.20
N ARG A 407 -7.01 -16.01 2.09
CA ARG A 407 -8.34 -15.71 2.63
C ARG A 407 -9.05 -14.74 1.71
N GLU A 408 -10.36 -14.86 1.63
CA GLU A 408 -11.21 -13.97 0.84
C GLU A 408 -12.10 -13.18 1.81
N ASP A 409 -12.22 -11.88 1.57
CA ASP A 409 -13.19 -11.03 2.24
C ASP A 409 -14.43 -10.87 1.36
N GLY A 410 -15.57 -11.39 1.83
CA GLY A 410 -16.85 -11.25 1.15
C GLY A 410 -17.38 -9.81 1.05
N THR A 411 -16.71 -8.83 1.66
CA THR A 411 -16.97 -7.40 1.44
C THR A 411 -16.03 -6.73 0.42
N MET A 412 -15.00 -7.44 -0.05
CA MET A 412 -13.93 -6.95 -0.94
C MET A 412 -13.25 -5.67 -0.42
N LEU A 413 -13.30 -5.43 0.89
CA LEU A 413 -12.65 -4.30 1.55
C LEU A 413 -11.14 -4.53 1.66
N VAL A 414 -10.74 -5.79 1.83
CA VAL A 414 -9.34 -6.23 1.79
C VAL A 414 -9.08 -7.21 0.66
N GLU A 415 -7.90 -7.10 0.08
CA GLU A 415 -7.36 -7.92 -0.99
C GLU A 415 -6.45 -9.02 -0.41
N CYS A 416 -6.15 -10.06 -1.19
CA CYS A 416 -5.31 -11.18 -0.76
C CYS A 416 -4.16 -11.44 -1.72
N HIS A 417 -2.95 -11.26 -1.21
CA HIS A 417 -1.70 -11.40 -1.96
C HIS A 417 -0.82 -12.49 -1.35
N PRO A 418 0.09 -13.11 -2.12
CA PRO A 418 1.24 -13.80 -1.56
C PRO A 418 2.13 -12.81 -0.80
N HIS A 419 2.71 -13.24 0.32
CA HIS A 419 3.63 -12.41 1.11
C HIS A 419 5.05 -12.43 0.52
N GLY A 420 5.92 -11.51 0.95
CA GLY A 420 7.35 -11.57 0.65
C GLY A 420 8.06 -12.77 1.29
N ASP A 421 7.48 -13.34 2.36
CA ASP A 421 7.79 -14.71 2.80
C ASP A 421 7.03 -15.72 1.92
N PRO A 422 7.71 -16.60 1.16
CA PRO A 422 7.06 -17.57 0.29
C PRO A 422 6.10 -18.53 1.00
N GLU A 423 6.15 -18.70 2.32
CA GLU A 423 5.24 -19.61 3.04
C GLU A 423 3.99 -18.89 3.60
N SER A 424 3.83 -17.59 3.34
CA SER A 424 2.75 -16.76 3.90
C SER A 424 1.94 -16.00 2.85
N TRP A 425 0.81 -15.47 3.28
CA TRP A 425 -0.07 -14.56 2.55
C TRP A 425 -0.20 -13.24 3.29
N LEU A 426 -0.58 -12.21 2.55
CA LEU A 426 -0.93 -10.89 3.07
C LEU A 426 -2.41 -10.63 2.78
N LEU A 427 -3.13 -10.09 3.76
CA LEU A 427 -4.37 -9.36 3.53
C LEU A 427 -4.07 -7.87 3.56
N GLU A 428 -4.60 -7.12 2.60
CA GLU A 428 -4.23 -5.74 2.37
C GLU A 428 -5.47 -4.86 2.19
N ASN A 429 -5.49 -3.69 2.81
CA ASN A 429 -6.26 -2.57 2.27
C ASN A 429 -5.24 -1.56 1.70
N PRO A 430 -5.30 -1.22 0.40
CA PRO A 430 -4.32 -0.32 -0.24
C PRO A 430 -4.38 1.14 0.26
N GLY A 431 -5.33 1.44 1.15
CA GLY A 431 -5.20 2.54 2.10
C GLY A 431 -6.08 3.74 1.82
N PHE A 432 -6.75 4.21 2.87
CA PHE A 432 -7.56 5.42 2.86
C PHE A 432 -6.70 6.66 3.15
N VAL A 433 -7.18 7.87 2.83
CA VAL A 433 -6.49 9.11 3.21
C VAL A 433 -6.53 9.28 4.72
N SER A 434 -5.38 9.37 5.38
CA SER A 434 -5.28 9.46 6.85
C SER A 434 -4.47 10.68 7.30
N GLY A 435 -3.13 10.60 7.32
CA GLY A 435 -2.27 11.75 7.65
C GLY A 435 -2.41 12.91 6.65
N GLY A 436 -2.91 12.65 5.44
CA GLY A 436 -3.36 13.67 4.50
C GLY A 436 -4.48 14.56 5.05
N ASN A 437 -5.42 14.01 5.83
CA ASN A 437 -6.50 14.77 6.47
C ASN A 437 -5.95 15.71 7.56
N LEU A 438 -5.02 15.20 8.38
CA LEU A 438 -4.37 15.98 9.43
C LEU A 438 -3.47 17.09 8.84
N ARG A 439 -2.74 16.80 7.74
CA ARG A 439 -1.99 17.79 6.97
C ARG A 439 -2.91 18.86 6.39
N TRP A 440 -4.03 18.48 5.76
CA TRP A 440 -5.01 19.42 5.24
C TRP A 440 -5.57 20.32 6.35
N TRP A 441 -5.95 19.75 7.49
CA TRP A 441 -6.42 20.49 8.66
C TRP A 441 -5.39 21.53 9.15
N ARG A 442 -4.14 21.08 9.32
CA ARG A 442 -3.01 21.94 9.68
C ARG A 442 -2.83 23.08 8.66
N ASP A 443 -2.81 22.74 7.38
CA ASP A 443 -2.47 23.67 6.31
C ASP A 443 -3.57 24.72 6.04
N GLN A 444 -4.85 24.36 6.22
CA GLN A 444 -5.99 25.26 5.98
C GLN A 444 -6.47 26.02 7.23
N PHE A 445 -6.42 25.42 8.42
CA PHE A 445 -7.08 25.96 9.63
C PHE A 445 -6.13 26.26 10.80
N CYS A 446 -4.84 25.93 10.70
CA CYS A 446 -3.88 26.07 11.80
C CYS A 446 -2.68 26.98 11.45
N PRO A 447 -2.92 28.25 11.04
CA PRO A 447 -1.84 29.15 10.64
C PRO A 447 -0.90 29.50 11.81
N VAL A 448 -1.41 29.54 13.04
CA VAL A 448 -0.61 29.85 14.26
C VAL A 448 0.43 28.76 14.52
N GLU A 449 0.02 27.49 14.47
CA GLU A 449 0.94 26.35 14.67
C GLU A 449 1.96 26.24 13.54
N ARG A 450 1.56 26.55 12.29
CA ARG A 450 2.48 26.62 11.15
C ARG A 450 3.46 27.78 11.23
N GLU A 451 3.04 28.94 11.76
CA GLU A 451 3.94 30.06 11.99
C GLU A 451 4.96 29.72 13.09
N ALA A 452 4.51 29.13 14.20
CA ALA A 452 5.37 28.63 15.28
C ALA A 452 6.40 27.60 14.75
N GLU A 453 5.98 26.63 13.93
CA GLU A 453 6.88 25.69 13.23
C GLU A 453 7.92 26.43 12.36
N SER A 454 7.50 27.44 11.59
CA SER A 454 8.41 28.25 10.77
C SER A 454 9.42 29.09 11.58
N ARG A 455 9.08 29.43 12.84
CA ARG A 455 9.96 30.11 13.80
C ARG A 455 10.80 29.15 14.63
N GLY A 456 10.62 27.83 14.48
CA GLY A 456 11.35 26.79 15.23
C GLY A 456 10.85 26.57 16.66
N GLU A 457 9.62 26.97 16.97
CA GLU A 457 9.03 26.89 18.32
C GLU A 457 8.44 25.50 18.66
N GLY A 458 8.29 24.62 17.66
CA GLY A 458 7.83 23.24 17.80
C GLY A 458 7.38 22.66 16.45
N ASP A 459 7.21 21.34 16.37
CA ASP A 459 6.54 20.70 15.21
C ASP A 459 5.04 21.04 15.25
N ALA A 460 4.44 21.43 14.11
CA ALA A 460 3.05 21.88 14.10
C ALA A 460 2.05 20.76 14.45
N TYR A 461 2.38 19.49 14.22
CA TYR A 461 1.53 18.36 14.61
C TYR A 461 1.62 18.07 16.12
N ASP A 462 2.79 18.27 16.73
CA ASP A 462 2.94 18.21 18.20
C ASP A 462 2.16 19.36 18.88
N LEU A 463 2.25 20.57 18.34
CA LEU A 463 1.48 21.74 18.81
C LEU A 463 -0.05 21.56 18.67
N LEU A 464 -0.52 20.79 17.68
CA LEU A 464 -1.93 20.46 17.51
C LEU A 464 -2.37 19.28 18.40
N SER A 465 -1.53 18.26 18.54
CA SER A 465 -1.87 17.04 19.28
C SER A 465 -1.76 17.20 20.80
N GLY A 466 -0.87 18.06 21.30
CA GLY A 466 -0.76 18.38 22.73
C GLY A 466 -2.09 18.82 23.36
N PRO A 467 -2.77 19.87 22.84
CA PRO A 467 -4.10 20.26 23.28
C PRO A 467 -5.19 19.22 22.98
N ALA A 468 -5.06 18.44 21.91
CA ALA A 468 -6.01 17.36 21.61
C ALA A 468 -5.96 16.21 22.63
N ALA A 469 -4.81 15.99 23.28
CA ALA A 469 -4.63 14.94 24.29
C ALA A 469 -5.47 15.16 25.56
N SER A 470 -5.85 16.41 25.89
CA SER A 470 -6.70 16.72 27.05
C SER A 470 -8.20 16.64 26.79
N VAL A 471 -8.62 16.56 25.53
CA VAL A 471 -10.01 16.27 25.15
C VAL A 471 -10.31 14.80 25.44
N ALA A 472 -11.50 14.49 25.95
CA ALA A 472 -11.90 13.10 26.24
C ALA A 472 -12.00 12.22 24.98
N ALA A 473 -11.91 10.89 25.16
CA ALA A 473 -12.11 9.92 24.08
C ALA A 473 -13.51 10.06 23.44
N GLY A 474 -13.56 9.99 22.11
CA GLY A 474 -14.79 10.24 21.34
C GLY A 474 -15.12 11.73 21.15
N ALA A 475 -14.15 12.63 21.43
CA ALA A 475 -14.17 14.07 21.18
C ALA A 475 -15.47 14.79 21.59
N GLU A 476 -16.07 14.42 22.72
CA GLU A 476 -17.37 14.91 23.23
C GLU A 476 -18.55 14.76 22.25
N GLY A 477 -18.40 13.88 21.25
CA GLY A 477 -19.37 13.60 20.22
C GLY A 477 -19.13 14.31 18.89
N ALA A 478 -18.11 15.17 18.79
CA ALA A 478 -17.56 15.60 17.51
C ALA A 478 -16.96 14.40 16.77
N LEU A 479 -17.12 14.34 15.45
CA LEU A 479 -16.74 13.19 14.65
C LEU A 479 -16.23 13.62 13.27
N PHE A 480 -15.24 12.90 12.73
CA PHE A 480 -14.74 13.11 11.37
C PHE A 480 -14.85 11.83 10.53
N LEU A 481 -15.42 11.94 9.33
CA LEU A 481 -15.33 10.90 8.29
C LEU A 481 -14.07 11.16 7.43
N PRO A 482 -13.06 10.26 7.38
CA PRO A 482 -11.78 10.48 6.72
C PRO A 482 -11.81 10.38 5.19
N CYS A 483 -12.95 10.67 4.56
CA CYS A 483 -13.22 10.39 3.15
C CYS A 483 -12.83 11.54 2.19
N MET A 484 -11.74 12.27 2.47
CA MET A 484 -11.41 13.52 1.75
C MET A 484 -11.13 13.33 0.24
N GLN A 485 -10.81 12.10 -0.21
CA GLN A 485 -10.63 11.74 -1.62
C GLN A 485 -11.47 10.51 -2.00
N GLY A 486 -12.63 10.33 -1.38
CA GLY A 486 -13.35 9.04 -1.38
C GLY A 486 -13.02 8.22 -0.14
N ALA A 487 -13.70 7.08 -0.01
CA ALA A 487 -13.53 6.14 1.08
C ALA A 487 -13.00 4.79 0.56
N MET A 488 -12.10 4.16 1.33
CA MET A 488 -11.70 2.75 1.17
C MET A 488 -12.00 1.94 2.45
N ALA A 489 -12.84 2.51 3.32
CA ALA A 489 -13.39 2.00 4.57
C ALA A 489 -14.56 2.93 5.01
N PRO A 490 -15.72 2.43 5.48
CA PRO A 490 -16.10 1.02 5.68
C PRO A 490 -16.39 0.23 4.40
N GLU A 491 -16.43 0.89 3.24
CA GLU A 491 -16.62 0.32 1.91
C GLU A 491 -15.84 1.17 0.88
N TRP A 492 -15.53 0.59 -0.29
CA TRP A 492 -14.92 1.33 -1.40
C TRP A 492 -15.98 2.24 -2.04
N ASN A 493 -15.83 3.55 -1.87
CA ASN A 493 -16.78 4.56 -2.31
C ASN A 493 -16.06 5.85 -2.72
N GLY A 494 -15.72 5.96 -4.01
CA GLY A 494 -15.07 7.15 -4.59
C GLY A 494 -15.92 8.43 -4.57
N ALA A 495 -17.23 8.34 -4.30
CA ALA A 495 -18.11 9.50 -4.16
C ALA A 495 -18.13 10.09 -2.75
N ALA A 496 -17.72 9.32 -1.72
CA ALA A 496 -17.68 9.78 -0.33
C ALA A 496 -16.78 11.01 -0.15
N ARG A 497 -17.16 11.93 0.75
CA ARG A 497 -16.42 13.16 1.03
C ARG A 497 -16.20 13.33 2.53
N GLY A 498 -15.17 14.07 2.93
CA GLY A 498 -14.87 14.32 4.33
C GLY A 498 -15.97 15.15 5.02
N VAL A 499 -16.32 14.77 6.25
CA VAL A 499 -17.43 15.37 7.00
C VAL A 499 -17.03 15.54 8.46
N PHE A 500 -17.22 16.74 9.02
CA PHE A 500 -17.33 16.93 10.47
C PHE A 500 -18.79 16.85 10.89
N TYR A 501 -19.09 16.03 11.90
CA TYR A 501 -20.42 15.82 12.46
C TYR A 501 -20.45 16.12 13.97
N GLY A 502 -21.65 16.41 14.49
CA GLY A 502 -21.90 16.53 15.94
C GLY A 502 -21.50 17.87 16.58
N LEU A 503 -21.12 18.88 15.80
CA LEU A 503 -20.53 20.11 16.36
C LEU A 503 -21.52 20.98 17.14
N THR A 504 -21.20 21.23 18.41
CA THR A 504 -21.78 22.26 19.28
C THR A 504 -20.82 23.45 19.46
N LEU A 505 -21.29 24.54 20.07
CA LEU A 505 -20.48 25.71 20.42
C LEU A 505 -19.43 25.46 21.52
N ALA A 506 -19.46 24.30 22.21
CA ALA A 506 -18.47 23.95 23.23
C ALA A 506 -17.16 23.41 22.62
N HIS A 507 -17.23 22.85 21.40
CA HIS A 507 -16.05 22.26 20.77
C HIS A 507 -15.02 23.31 20.35
N THR A 508 -13.76 22.92 20.46
CA THR A 508 -12.60 23.75 20.17
C THR A 508 -11.75 23.13 19.06
N LYS A 509 -10.70 23.84 18.62
CA LYS A 509 -9.69 23.29 17.70
C LYS A 509 -9.12 21.94 18.19
N ALA A 510 -8.95 21.77 19.50
CA ALA A 510 -8.48 20.51 20.09
C ALA A 510 -9.46 19.34 19.86
N HIS A 511 -10.77 19.59 19.93
CA HIS A 511 -11.81 18.58 19.67
C HIS A 511 -11.81 18.15 18.19
N LEU A 512 -11.69 19.11 17.28
CA LEU A 512 -11.62 18.84 15.84
C LEU A 512 -10.34 18.08 15.47
N THR A 513 -9.18 18.47 16.02
CA THR A 513 -7.94 17.71 15.87
C THR A 513 -8.09 16.29 16.44
N ARG A 514 -8.71 16.11 17.61
CA ARG A 514 -8.93 14.77 18.17
C ARG A 514 -9.86 13.92 17.29
N ALA A 515 -10.98 14.48 16.83
CA ALA A 515 -11.92 13.82 15.94
C ALA A 515 -11.27 13.38 14.61
N LEU A 516 -10.29 14.12 14.08
CA LEU A 516 -9.49 13.71 12.91
C LEU A 516 -8.66 12.45 13.19
N LEU A 517 -7.95 12.39 14.33
CA LEU A 517 -7.12 11.24 14.72
C LEU A 517 -7.98 10.00 15.00
N GLU A 518 -9.11 10.19 15.70
CA GLU A 518 -10.09 9.15 16.01
C GLU A 518 -10.80 8.64 14.73
N GLY A 519 -11.15 9.54 13.80
CA GLY A 519 -11.76 9.22 12.50
C GLY A 519 -10.91 8.27 11.66
N SER A 520 -9.60 8.50 11.56
CA SER A 520 -8.69 7.55 10.91
C SER A 520 -8.61 6.21 11.65
N ALA A 521 -8.59 6.21 12.98
CA ALA A 521 -8.57 4.97 13.75
C ALA A 521 -9.86 4.15 13.59
N PHE A 522 -11.02 4.78 13.36
CA PHE A 522 -12.26 4.10 13.01
C PHE A 522 -12.21 3.45 11.63
N ALA A 523 -11.62 4.10 10.62
CA ALA A 523 -11.40 3.51 9.30
C ALA A 523 -10.43 2.31 9.35
N LEU A 524 -9.34 2.41 10.13
CA LEU A 524 -8.48 1.26 10.44
C LEU A 524 -9.29 0.12 11.09
N ARG A 525 -10.17 0.44 12.04
CA ARG A 525 -11.01 -0.58 12.69
C ARG A 525 -11.97 -1.29 11.73
N ASP A 526 -12.55 -0.58 10.75
CA ASP A 526 -13.37 -1.22 9.70
C ASP A 526 -12.57 -2.28 8.93
N ILE A 527 -11.33 -1.96 8.56
CA ILE A 527 -10.43 -2.87 7.83
C ILE A 527 -10.09 -4.10 8.68
N LEU A 528 -9.75 -3.90 9.97
CA LEU A 528 -9.45 -5.00 10.89
C LEU A 528 -10.67 -5.91 11.14
N GLU A 529 -11.88 -5.35 11.19
CA GLU A 529 -13.12 -6.14 11.27
C GLU A 529 -13.41 -6.90 9.96
N ALA A 530 -12.99 -6.42 8.80
CA ALA A 530 -13.07 -7.18 7.53
C ALA A 530 -12.05 -8.33 7.51
N MET A 531 -10.79 -8.08 7.86
CA MET A 531 -9.76 -9.13 8.01
C MET A 531 -10.20 -10.23 9.00
N LYS A 532 -10.84 -9.84 10.10
CA LYS A 532 -11.42 -10.76 11.09
C LYS A 532 -12.60 -11.57 10.54
N LYS A 533 -13.45 -10.99 9.69
CA LYS A 533 -14.53 -11.72 8.98
C LYS A 533 -13.99 -12.69 7.92
N ALA A 534 -12.87 -12.36 7.27
CA ALA A 534 -12.08 -13.29 6.46
C ALA A 534 -11.38 -14.38 7.31
N GLY A 535 -11.59 -14.38 8.64
CA GLY A 535 -11.14 -15.40 9.58
C GLY A 535 -9.71 -15.21 10.10
N LEU A 536 -9.10 -14.03 9.93
CA LEU A 536 -7.79 -13.71 10.50
C LEU A 536 -7.93 -13.23 11.95
N GLU A 537 -7.30 -13.93 12.89
CA GLU A 537 -7.19 -13.47 14.28
C GLU A 537 -6.05 -12.43 14.39
N VAL A 538 -6.42 -11.15 14.45
CA VAL A 538 -5.46 -10.05 14.63
C VAL A 538 -5.09 -9.91 16.10
N ARG A 539 -3.79 -9.81 16.39
CA ARG A 539 -3.24 -9.79 17.77
C ARG A 539 -2.34 -8.60 18.13
N ARG A 540 -1.87 -7.83 17.15
CA ARG A 540 -0.93 -6.71 17.36
C ARG A 540 -0.85 -5.79 16.14
N LEU A 541 -0.73 -4.49 16.40
CA LEU A 541 -0.40 -3.47 15.41
C LEU A 541 1.08 -3.09 15.50
N THR A 542 1.73 -2.96 14.35
CA THR A 542 3.04 -2.33 14.20
C THR A 542 2.87 -1.11 13.31
N ILE A 543 3.02 0.09 13.89
CA ILE A 543 2.73 1.34 13.19
C ILE A 543 4.02 1.92 12.62
N VAL A 544 3.99 2.29 11.34
CA VAL A 544 5.10 2.91 10.62
C VAL A 544 4.69 4.23 9.97
N GLY A 545 5.58 4.89 9.23
CA GLY A 545 5.30 6.16 8.58
C GLY A 545 5.34 7.38 9.51
N GLY A 546 4.81 8.50 9.03
CA GLY A 546 4.89 9.80 9.70
C GLY A 546 4.05 9.87 10.98
N GLY A 547 2.85 9.29 10.98
CA GLY A 547 1.94 9.31 12.13
C GLY A 547 2.43 8.47 13.32
N ALA A 548 3.30 7.48 13.08
CA ALA A 548 3.93 6.67 14.13
C ALA A 548 4.78 7.50 15.13
N LYS A 549 5.10 8.75 14.82
CA LYS A 549 5.79 9.66 15.74
C LYS A 549 4.90 10.11 16.91
N GLY A 550 3.62 10.39 16.66
CA GLY A 550 2.73 11.02 17.64
C GLY A 550 2.15 10.04 18.65
N ALA A 551 2.59 10.13 19.91
CA ALA A 551 2.18 9.23 20.99
C ALA A 551 0.65 9.18 21.21
N LEU A 552 -0.04 10.33 21.10
CA LEU A 552 -1.50 10.40 21.20
C LEU A 552 -2.18 9.52 20.14
N TRP A 553 -1.71 9.56 18.88
CA TRP A 553 -2.37 8.81 17.81
C TRP A 553 -2.13 7.31 17.93
N ARG A 554 -0.93 6.90 18.37
CA ARG A 554 -0.63 5.50 18.72
C ARG A 554 -1.55 4.98 19.82
N GLN A 555 -1.76 5.77 20.87
CA GLN A 555 -2.68 5.42 21.96
C GLN A 555 -4.14 5.36 21.48
N ILE A 556 -4.60 6.33 20.67
CA ILE A 556 -5.94 6.30 20.06
C ILE A 556 -6.13 5.03 19.23
N LYS A 557 -5.16 4.65 18.39
CA LYS A 557 -5.24 3.41 17.59
C LYS A 557 -5.27 2.16 18.48
N ALA A 558 -4.47 2.09 19.54
CA ALA A 558 -4.53 0.99 20.51
C ALA A 558 -5.92 0.90 21.16
N ASP A 559 -6.41 2.00 21.73
CA ASP A 559 -7.69 2.05 22.42
C ASP A 559 -8.89 1.79 21.48
N VAL A 560 -8.89 2.32 20.25
CA VAL A 560 -10.00 2.11 19.28
C VAL A 560 -10.07 0.67 18.79
N THR A 561 -8.92 0.05 18.54
CA THR A 561 -8.83 -1.32 17.98
C THR A 561 -8.81 -2.42 19.03
N GLY A 562 -8.48 -2.10 20.28
CA GLY A 562 -8.31 -3.08 21.36
C GLY A 562 -6.99 -3.86 21.26
N LEU A 563 -6.01 -3.37 20.50
CA LEU A 563 -4.76 -4.09 20.18
C LEU A 563 -3.52 -3.38 20.74
N PRO A 564 -2.48 -4.13 21.14
CA PRO A 564 -1.18 -3.55 21.47
C PRO A 564 -0.52 -2.95 20.22
N VAL A 565 0.08 -1.77 20.39
CA VAL A 565 0.71 -0.97 19.34
C VAL A 565 2.20 -0.80 19.64
N ARG A 566 3.06 -1.27 18.72
CA ARG A 566 4.52 -1.04 18.73
C ARG A 566 4.97 -0.24 17.50
N VAL A 567 6.19 0.31 17.57
CA VAL A 567 6.82 1.08 16.47
C VAL A 567 8.24 0.58 16.26
N PRO A 568 8.70 0.28 15.03
CA PRO A 568 10.08 -0.07 14.77
C PRO A 568 11.02 1.12 15.03
N GLN A 569 12.28 0.82 15.35
CA GLN A 569 13.32 1.83 15.55
C GLN A 569 13.84 2.36 14.22
N ASN A 570 13.95 1.50 13.21
CA ASN A 570 14.25 1.89 11.83
C ASN A 570 12.97 2.43 11.15
N VAL A 571 13.15 3.44 10.29
CA VAL A 571 12.06 4.10 9.53
C VAL A 571 12.05 3.70 8.05
N GLU A 572 13.11 3.06 7.56
CA GLU A 572 13.28 2.68 6.14
C GLU A 572 12.82 1.23 5.90
N THR A 573 11.57 0.94 6.22
CA THR A 573 11.07 -0.44 6.30
C THR A 573 11.12 -1.18 4.96
N THR A 574 10.76 -0.55 3.84
CA THR A 574 10.85 -1.17 2.51
C THR A 574 12.27 -1.68 2.19
N ALA A 575 13.28 -0.83 2.38
CA ALA A 575 14.67 -1.20 2.18
C ALA A 575 15.16 -2.22 3.23
N THR A 576 14.60 -2.21 4.46
CA THR A 576 14.87 -3.24 5.48
C THR A 576 14.32 -4.61 5.06
N GLY A 577 13.09 -4.68 4.54
CA GLY A 577 12.46 -5.91 4.05
C GLY A 577 13.19 -6.49 2.84
N ALA A 578 13.61 -5.63 1.90
CA ALA A 578 14.48 -6.05 0.82
C ALA A 578 15.80 -6.66 1.34
N ALA A 579 16.45 -6.02 2.32
CA ALA A 579 17.69 -6.54 2.92
C ALA A 579 17.49 -7.86 3.68
N ILE A 580 16.34 -8.05 4.34
CA ILE A 580 15.90 -9.32 4.94
C ILE A 580 15.85 -10.42 3.87
N LEU A 581 15.20 -10.16 2.72
CA LEU A 581 15.15 -11.12 1.61
C LEU A 581 16.54 -11.38 1.02
N ALA A 582 17.38 -10.35 0.88
CA ALA A 582 18.77 -10.49 0.42
C ALA A 582 19.57 -11.45 1.32
N ALA A 583 19.48 -11.29 2.64
CA ALA A 583 20.17 -12.14 3.63
C ALA A 583 19.70 -13.60 3.60
N VAL A 584 18.39 -13.83 3.37
CA VAL A 584 17.83 -15.18 3.23
C VAL A 584 18.24 -15.80 1.89
N GLY A 585 18.08 -15.10 0.77
CA GLY A 585 18.32 -15.64 -0.56
C GLY A 585 19.78 -15.93 -0.90
N CYS A 586 20.75 -15.33 -0.18
CA CYS A 586 22.16 -15.73 -0.25
C CYS A 586 22.60 -16.67 0.89
N GLY A 587 21.67 -17.14 1.74
CA GLY A 587 21.95 -18.12 2.79
C GLY A 587 22.76 -17.59 3.98
N LEU A 588 22.84 -16.27 4.18
CA LEU A 588 23.43 -15.71 5.42
C LEU A 588 22.53 -15.95 6.62
N LEU A 589 21.20 -15.96 6.42
CA LEU A 589 20.20 -16.29 7.44
C LEU A 589 19.21 -17.33 6.89
N PRO A 590 18.77 -18.30 7.70
CA PRO A 590 18.07 -19.49 7.21
C PRO A 590 16.62 -19.26 6.75
N ASN A 591 15.95 -18.20 7.23
CA ASN A 591 14.56 -17.88 6.89
C ASN A 591 14.19 -16.44 7.29
N VAL A 592 13.06 -15.96 6.77
CA VAL A 592 12.53 -14.61 7.02
C VAL A 592 12.39 -14.30 8.51
N ALA A 593 11.85 -15.23 9.32
CA ALA A 593 11.68 -15.02 10.76
C ALA A 593 13.01 -14.72 11.49
N SER A 594 14.06 -15.48 11.16
CA SER A 594 15.41 -15.27 11.72
C SER A 594 16.06 -13.97 11.24
N ALA A 595 15.77 -13.54 10.01
CA ALA A 595 16.26 -12.29 9.45
C ALA A 595 15.53 -11.07 10.00
N ALA A 596 14.20 -11.09 10.08
CA ALA A 596 13.41 -10.05 10.74
C ALA A 596 13.83 -9.85 12.21
N GLY A 597 14.08 -10.96 12.94
CA GLY A 597 14.56 -10.91 14.33
C GLY A 597 15.98 -10.34 14.52
N ALA A 598 16.78 -10.22 13.46
CA ALA A 598 18.10 -9.58 13.49
C ALA A 598 18.07 -8.15 12.93
N PHE A 599 17.24 -7.87 11.92
CA PHE A 599 17.21 -6.60 11.19
C PHE A 599 16.22 -5.57 11.79
N VAL A 600 15.26 -6.00 12.62
CA VAL A 600 14.19 -5.14 13.14
C VAL A 600 14.26 -5.02 14.66
N GLU A 601 14.69 -3.85 15.11
CA GLU A 601 14.54 -3.40 16.50
C GLU A 601 13.26 -2.58 16.67
N TYR A 602 12.67 -2.61 17.87
CA TYR A 602 11.48 -1.81 18.21
C TYR A 602 11.80 -0.79 19.28
N ARG A 603 11.04 0.32 19.29
CA ARG A 603 11.06 1.27 20.41
C ARG A 603 10.60 0.56 21.68
N THR A 604 11.17 0.96 22.82
CA THR A 604 10.81 0.44 24.15
C THR A 604 9.41 0.87 24.62
N GLU A 605 8.85 1.92 24.02
CA GLU A 605 7.49 2.40 24.26
C GLU A 605 6.49 1.57 23.43
N GLU A 606 5.71 0.71 24.11
CA GLU A 606 4.55 0.01 23.57
C GLU A 606 3.27 0.63 24.16
N HIS A 607 2.30 0.94 23.31
CA HIS A 607 0.99 1.42 23.74
C HIS A 607 0.05 0.22 23.89
N LEU A 608 -0.45 0.01 25.10
CA LEU A 608 -1.46 -0.99 25.39
C LEU A 608 -2.86 -0.36 25.34
N PRO A 609 -3.90 -1.09 24.90
CA PRO A 609 -5.27 -0.61 24.90
C PRO A 609 -5.77 -0.42 26.33
N ASP A 610 -6.45 0.68 26.58
CA ASP A 610 -7.18 0.92 27.82
C ASP A 610 -8.65 0.46 27.68
N PRO A 611 -9.12 -0.50 28.51
CA PRO A 611 -10.47 -1.04 28.40
C PRO A 611 -11.59 -0.01 28.54
N GLU A 612 -11.44 0.99 29.42
CA GLU A 612 -12.48 2.00 29.64
C GLU A 612 -12.58 2.93 28.43
N ARG A 613 -11.43 3.28 27.81
CA ARG A 613 -11.44 4.04 26.55
C ARG A 613 -11.91 3.20 25.37
N HIS A 614 -11.62 1.89 25.34
CA HIS A 614 -12.13 0.98 24.32
C HIS A 614 -13.66 0.95 24.31
N ASP A 615 -14.31 0.82 25.48
CA ASP A 615 -15.78 0.84 25.61
C ASP A 615 -16.39 2.17 25.11
N ILE A 616 -15.72 3.31 25.38
CA ILE A 616 -16.13 4.63 24.86
C ILE A 616 -16.00 4.68 23.33
N TYR A 617 -14.89 4.19 22.78
CA TYR A 617 -14.68 4.13 21.34
C TYR A 617 -15.62 3.16 20.63
N ASP A 618 -16.08 2.11 21.31
CA ASP A 618 -17.09 1.19 20.79
C ASP A 618 -18.42 1.90 20.48
N VAL A 619 -18.82 2.86 21.33
CA VAL A 619 -19.99 3.71 21.12
C VAL A 619 -19.72 4.76 20.03
N ALA A 620 -18.53 5.36 20.00
CA ALA A 620 -18.15 6.35 19.00
C ALA A 620 -18.04 5.74 17.58
N TYR A 621 -17.49 4.52 17.46
CA TYR A 621 -17.34 3.79 16.21
C TYR A 621 -18.68 3.35 15.60
N ARG A 622 -19.67 2.97 16.41
CA ARG A 622 -21.04 2.72 15.92
C ARG A 622 -21.63 4.00 15.32
N ARG A 623 -21.49 5.13 16.01
CA ARG A 623 -21.92 6.46 15.53
C ARG A 623 -21.20 6.88 14.25
N TYR A 624 -19.89 6.60 14.13
CA TYR A 624 -19.10 6.81 12.92
C TYR A 624 -19.73 6.09 11.72
N ARG A 625 -20.03 4.80 11.87
CA ARG A 625 -20.68 4.01 10.81
C ARG A 625 -22.09 4.51 10.52
N ASP A 626 -22.90 4.81 11.53
CA ASP A 626 -24.27 5.34 11.35
C ASP A 626 -24.27 6.64 10.52
N VAL A 627 -23.35 7.58 10.82
CA VAL A 627 -23.22 8.85 10.08
C VAL A 627 -22.76 8.60 8.64
N TYR A 628 -21.81 7.68 8.41
CA TYR A 628 -21.39 7.30 7.06
C TYR A 628 -22.56 6.75 6.22
N PHE A 629 -23.27 5.74 6.72
CA PHE A 629 -24.36 5.10 5.97
C PHE A 629 -25.58 6.02 5.80
N ALA A 630 -25.85 6.93 6.75
CA ALA A 630 -26.87 7.96 6.57
C ALA A 630 -26.54 8.97 5.46
N LEU A 631 -25.26 9.25 5.22
CA LEU A 631 -24.80 10.18 4.19
C LEU A 631 -24.51 9.53 2.83
N LYS A 632 -24.43 8.20 2.75
CA LYS A 632 -24.20 7.47 1.48
C LYS A 632 -25.11 7.93 0.32
N PRO A 633 -26.44 8.05 0.47
CA PRO A 633 -27.32 8.53 -0.60
C PRO A 633 -27.16 10.03 -0.92
N VAL A 634 -26.37 10.78 -0.15
CA VAL A 634 -26.00 12.18 -0.44
C VAL A 634 -24.72 12.23 -1.26
N PHE A 635 -23.72 11.40 -0.91
CA PHE A 635 -22.46 11.28 -1.65
C PHE A 635 -22.69 10.89 -3.12
N GLU A 636 -23.59 9.95 -3.38
CA GLU A 636 -23.93 9.45 -4.74
C GLU A 636 -24.65 10.48 -5.64
N ARG A 637 -24.95 11.70 -5.15
CA ARG A 637 -25.63 12.77 -5.90
C ARG A 637 -24.75 14.00 -6.17
N ALA A 638 -23.50 14.00 -5.71
CA ALA A 638 -22.56 15.11 -5.83
C ALA A 638 -21.54 14.90 -6.97
#